data_AF-A0A4P8WP58-F1
#
_entry.id   AF-A0A4P8WP58-F1
#
_cell.length_a   1.000
_cell.length_b   1.000
_cell.length_c   1.000
_cell.angle_alpha   90.00
_cell.angle_beta   90.00
_cell.angle_gamma   90.00
#
_symmetry.space_group_name_H-M   'P 1'
#
loop_
_entity.id
_entity.type
_entity.pdbx_description
1 polymer ?
#
loop_
_entity_poly.entity_id
_entity_poly.type
_entity_poly.pdbx_seq_one_letter_code
_entity_poly.pdbx_strand_id
1 'polypeptide(L)'
;MYGGLAMARDTNTLEDEQSKEEIVSSGSTGRRGFLSTITGLGVAASLPLGAGDASAAPISEGPVQSSYSLQSPDGAVTVDIKISDGSASYSLAFDGQTLLDSSNLGIELGDGTLDGNLAVTGSRTVTHDETWSPVWGGFSEIRNHCNQLEIGLETTDSPRRVLTLEFRAFDDGVGFRYVFPDQENLGDFSITSENTGFEFAGDYESWWIPNDWDNYEYFYFNTPISEVHAGDQQNHDKTSDPLPENNSEVKKDGTNTPLTMKAADDCYLSIHEAALTDYAGMTLTQVSQGTTSFESSLVPRPSGDKVWATTPHASPWRTVQLGRSPGDLVESRLLLNLNEPCKIDDTSWIEPQKYCGVWWELHIGKSKWPNGEDDGVSIGARTENVKRYMDFASEHGIGTVVAEGWNKSYDSDMIYTDSGEHFDHRDAWDYGQSLNPSVSFMAHNETVGYVDRYERQLDDAYSWYGEEVAVNSIKSGYVDEDNVNLHDQTHHHHDQEMVKHYRRSITTAAENELMLNAHEPIKPTGVRRTYPNFMTREGAAGLEYQNFSADGIPPSHTVTTPFTRMLAGPIDHCPGIFDVFYDEYEGGLQADPDCRVQTTRARQLAHYPMILSGLQMVADLVEYYVDGDDLSDVPPEFQFIKDVPVDWDETTVPTASIGEYTAIARRSGTDWWVGVATDENPRTVDVPLEFLDSETTYTATIYADGPDCDFATNPHDVERSRYLVDETTTIKSEMVKGGGQAIRIEPATSDETDSLQWYSGDDITDTVTYQLKAKHSGKYLDVEGGSTDDGATVHQWSDEGQTSAHWIVDELSDERYRLRNENSGKYLDVEGGSIDDGADVHQWSEADVDYQKWEIEHISDDEYRVVNSHSAKVLAVENASVSDGANVHQSEWDDTENQRWVFERV
;
A
#
# COMPACT_ATOMS: atom_id res chain seq x y z
N MET A 1 -32.97 -51.53 -10.58
CA MET A 1 -33.86 -51.99 -9.49
C MET A 1 -34.27 -50.73 -8.74
N TYR A 2 -35.27 -50.00 -9.24
CA TYR A 2 -36.68 -50.02 -8.81
C TYR A 2 -36.88 -49.71 -7.33
N GLY A 3 -37.52 -48.57 -7.05
CA GLY A 3 -38.26 -48.37 -5.81
C GLY A 3 -38.45 -46.91 -5.42
N GLY A 4 -39.32 -46.17 -6.11
CA GLY A 4 -39.93 -44.97 -5.54
C GLY A 4 -41.10 -45.35 -4.62
N LEU A 5 -41.46 -44.48 -3.68
CA LEU A 5 -42.86 -44.17 -3.31
C LEU A 5 -42.94 -43.09 -2.22
N ALA A 6 -43.84 -42.14 -2.49
CA ALA A 6 -44.35 -41.11 -1.62
C ALA A 6 -45.15 -41.65 -0.42
N MET A 7 -45.21 -40.91 0.69
CA MET A 7 -46.40 -40.14 1.09
C MET A 7 -46.29 -39.59 2.53
N ALA A 8 -46.62 -38.30 2.58
CA ALA A 8 -47.23 -37.49 3.63
C ALA A 8 -47.80 -38.15 4.91
N ARG A 9 -47.51 -37.41 6.00
CA ARG A 9 -48.37 -36.98 7.13
C ARG A 9 -49.15 -38.06 7.89
N ASP A 10 -48.88 -38.13 9.19
CA ASP A 10 -49.97 -37.99 10.16
C ASP A 10 -49.54 -37.39 11.50
N THR A 11 -50.51 -36.69 12.07
CA THR A 11 -50.47 -35.80 13.23
C THR A 11 -50.68 -36.50 14.57
N ASN A 12 -50.27 -35.80 15.64
CA ASN A 12 -50.93 -35.64 16.95
C ASN A 12 -50.25 -36.18 18.24
N THR A 13 -49.98 -35.18 19.10
CA THR A 13 -50.29 -35.04 20.54
C THR A 13 -49.45 -35.77 21.62
N LEU A 14 -48.70 -34.93 22.33
CA LEU A 14 -48.70 -34.68 23.80
C LEU A 14 -48.65 -35.88 24.75
N GLU A 15 -47.59 -35.95 25.57
CA GLU A 15 -47.71 -35.91 27.04
C GLU A 15 -46.35 -35.59 27.71
N ASP A 16 -46.44 -34.79 28.77
CA ASP A 16 -45.39 -34.33 29.69
C ASP A 16 -44.51 -35.46 30.25
N GLU A 17 -43.22 -35.18 30.48
CA GLU A 17 -42.63 -35.44 31.79
C GLU A 17 -41.46 -34.49 32.09
N GLN A 18 -41.60 -33.77 33.20
CA GLN A 18 -40.61 -32.88 33.79
C GLN A 18 -39.42 -33.66 34.36
N SER A 19 -38.20 -33.21 34.07
CA SER A 19 -37.11 -33.27 35.03
C SER A 19 -36.20 -32.06 34.87
N LYS A 20 -36.09 -31.31 35.98
CA LYS A 20 -35.21 -30.17 36.19
C LYS A 20 -33.75 -30.59 36.13
N GLU A 21 -32.92 -29.80 35.46
CA GLU A 21 -31.52 -29.60 35.84
C GLU A 21 -31.12 -28.15 35.54
N GLU A 22 -30.17 -27.66 36.33
CA GLU A 22 -29.95 -26.25 36.67
C GLU A 22 -29.39 -25.41 35.52
N ILE A 23 -29.95 -24.21 35.38
CA ILE A 23 -29.43 -23.12 34.56
C ILE A 23 -28.24 -22.51 35.31
N VAL A 24 -27.04 -22.62 34.74
CA VAL A 24 -25.95 -21.67 34.98
C VAL A 24 -25.99 -20.69 33.81
N SER A 25 -26.38 -19.45 34.09
CA SER A 25 -26.34 -18.36 33.12
C SER A 25 -24.95 -17.74 33.08
N SER A 26 -24.21 -17.93 31.98
CA SER A 26 -23.21 -16.97 31.52
C SER A 26 -23.91 -16.12 30.45
N GLY A 27 -24.19 -14.85 30.80
CA GLY A 27 -24.69 -13.90 29.83
C GLY A 27 -23.52 -13.32 29.05
N SER A 28 -23.38 -13.67 27.77
CA SER A 28 -22.71 -12.81 26.81
C SER A 28 -23.74 -11.76 26.35
N THR A 29 -23.45 -10.49 26.64
CA THR A 29 -24.18 -9.37 26.04
C THR A 29 -23.62 -9.18 24.63
N GLY A 30 -24.31 -9.68 23.60
CA GLY A 30 -23.98 -9.40 22.20
C GLY A 30 -24.08 -7.89 21.89
N ARG A 31 -23.46 -7.46 20.79
CA ARG A 31 -23.43 -6.04 20.35
C ARG A 31 -24.83 -5.47 20.05
N ARG A 32 -25.80 -6.33 19.76
CA ARG A 32 -27.18 -5.93 19.40
C ARG A 32 -27.98 -5.35 20.58
N GLY A 33 -28.07 -4.02 20.61
CA GLY A 33 -29.12 -3.30 21.33
C GLY A 33 -30.50 -3.68 20.79
N PHE A 34 -31.28 -4.42 21.58
CA PHE A 34 -32.58 -4.99 21.23
C PHE A 34 -33.61 -3.92 20.76
N LEU A 35 -33.86 -3.81 19.45
CA LEU A 35 -35.01 -3.09 18.87
C LEU A 35 -36.01 -4.11 18.29
N SER A 36 -36.82 -4.73 19.16
CA SER A 36 -38.02 -5.45 18.71
C SER A 36 -39.19 -4.47 18.55
N THR A 37 -39.64 -4.21 17.33
CA THR A 37 -41.04 -4.38 16.87
C THR A 37 -41.24 -3.74 15.50
N ILE A 38 -41.46 -4.56 14.48
CA ILE A 38 -42.63 -4.50 13.57
C ILE A 38 -42.76 -5.90 12.94
N THR A 39 -43.72 -6.67 13.44
CA THR A 39 -44.31 -7.76 12.68
C THR A 39 -45.38 -7.15 11.80
N GLY A 40 -45.09 -7.02 10.51
CA GLY A 40 -46.04 -6.57 9.50
C GLY A 40 -45.73 -7.28 8.19
N LEU A 41 -46.62 -8.20 7.79
CA LEU A 41 -46.60 -8.87 6.50
C LEU A 41 -46.33 -7.86 5.36
N GLY A 42 -45.14 -7.94 4.78
CA GLY A 42 -44.79 -7.32 3.52
C GLY A 42 -44.12 -8.39 2.67
N VAL A 43 -44.73 -8.72 1.55
CA VAL A 43 -44.08 -9.50 0.49
C VAL A 43 -42.81 -8.74 0.12
N ALA A 44 -41.64 -9.33 0.41
CA ALA A 44 -40.36 -8.83 -0.06
C ALA A 44 -40.37 -8.95 -1.59
N ALA A 45 -40.83 -7.89 -2.26
CA ALA A 45 -40.47 -7.67 -3.64
C ALA A 45 -38.98 -7.32 -3.61
N SER A 46 -38.15 -8.26 -4.06
CA SER A 46 -36.77 -8.04 -4.46
C SER A 46 -36.75 -6.90 -5.47
N LEU A 47 -36.50 -5.67 -5.01
CA LEU A 47 -36.11 -4.57 -5.87
C LEU A 47 -34.63 -4.80 -6.21
N PRO A 48 -34.24 -4.78 -7.49
CA PRO A 48 -32.84 -4.93 -7.85
C PRO A 48 -32.04 -3.75 -7.26
N LEU A 49 -31.04 -4.09 -6.46
CA LEU A 49 -30.07 -3.19 -5.80
C LEU A 49 -29.08 -2.55 -6.82
N GLY A 50 -29.55 -2.15 -8.01
CA GLY A 50 -28.69 -1.78 -9.15
C GLY A 50 -28.80 -0.33 -9.66
N ALA A 51 -29.68 0.51 -9.11
CA ALA A 51 -29.96 1.85 -9.67
C ALA A 51 -29.69 3.00 -8.68
N GLY A 52 -28.51 3.01 -8.05
CA GLY A 52 -28.00 4.24 -7.46
C GLY A 52 -27.65 5.22 -8.60
N ASP A 53 -28.28 6.40 -8.61
CA ASP A 53 -28.04 7.53 -9.51
C ASP A 53 -28.25 7.40 -11.03
N ALA A 54 -28.57 6.24 -11.60
CA ALA A 54 -29.00 6.18 -13.00
C ALA A 54 -30.36 6.87 -13.18
N SER A 55 -30.42 7.99 -13.91
CA SER A 55 -31.71 8.61 -14.25
C SER A 55 -32.59 7.60 -14.99
N ALA A 56 -33.70 7.21 -14.37
CA ALA A 56 -34.69 6.33 -15.01
C ALA A 56 -35.28 6.94 -16.28
N ALA A 57 -35.18 8.26 -16.47
CA ALA A 57 -35.75 8.97 -17.62
C ALA A 57 -34.70 9.30 -18.70
N PRO A 58 -35.06 9.12 -20.00
CA PRO A 58 -34.29 9.64 -21.14
C PRO A 58 -34.02 11.15 -21.11
N ILE A 59 -32.81 11.57 -21.48
CA ILE A 59 -32.48 12.97 -21.73
C ILE A 59 -33.04 13.40 -23.10
N SER A 60 -34.05 14.26 -23.12
CA SER A 60 -34.73 14.72 -24.34
C SER A 60 -34.95 16.24 -24.42
N GLU A 61 -34.46 16.98 -23.43
CA GLU A 61 -34.50 18.44 -23.40
C GLU A 61 -33.08 19.02 -23.54
N GLY A 62 -33.00 20.32 -23.84
CA GLY A 62 -31.74 21.04 -23.98
C GLY A 62 -31.17 21.06 -25.41
N PRO A 63 -29.93 21.58 -25.58
CA PRO A 63 -29.30 21.71 -26.90
C PRO A 63 -29.09 20.35 -27.58
N VAL A 64 -29.29 20.34 -28.91
CA VAL A 64 -28.95 19.21 -29.78
C VAL A 64 -27.80 19.65 -30.68
N GLN A 65 -26.62 19.13 -30.42
CA GLN A 65 -25.38 19.45 -31.13
C GLN A 65 -24.68 18.16 -31.57
N SER A 66 -23.84 18.24 -32.60
CA SER A 66 -22.98 17.13 -33.05
C SER A 66 -21.61 17.11 -32.37
N SER A 67 -21.32 18.10 -31.51
CA SER A 67 -20.08 18.21 -30.75
C SER A 67 -20.34 19.01 -29.47
N TYR A 68 -19.72 18.58 -28.38
CA TYR A 68 -19.73 19.20 -27.07
C TYR A 68 -18.30 19.32 -26.56
N SER A 69 -18.05 20.30 -25.69
CA SER A 69 -16.76 20.48 -25.00
C SER A 69 -17.05 20.68 -23.53
N LEU A 70 -16.40 19.89 -22.67
CA LEU A 70 -16.53 19.90 -21.23
C LEU A 70 -15.16 20.20 -20.62
N GLN A 71 -15.08 21.18 -19.73
CA GLN A 71 -13.85 21.55 -19.04
C GLN A 71 -13.97 21.27 -17.55
N SER A 72 -12.86 20.91 -16.90
CA SER A 72 -12.76 20.93 -15.44
C SER A 72 -13.03 22.33 -14.89
N PRO A 73 -13.40 22.46 -13.62
CA PRO A 73 -13.57 23.77 -12.99
C PRO A 73 -12.38 24.74 -13.13
N ASP A 74 -11.13 24.25 -13.07
CA ASP A 74 -9.92 25.04 -13.27
C ASP A 74 -9.51 25.23 -14.75
N GLY A 75 -10.12 24.45 -15.65
CA GLY A 75 -9.86 24.45 -17.08
C GLY A 75 -8.64 23.64 -17.54
N ALA A 76 -7.94 22.94 -16.64
CA ALA A 76 -6.79 22.10 -16.96
C ALA A 76 -7.19 20.87 -17.79
N VAL A 77 -8.32 20.23 -17.45
CA VAL A 77 -8.86 19.07 -18.19
C VAL A 77 -9.90 19.53 -19.20
N THR A 78 -9.77 19.11 -20.44
CA THR A 78 -10.78 19.33 -21.50
C THR A 78 -11.14 18.02 -22.18
N VAL A 79 -12.44 17.73 -22.23
CA VAL A 79 -13.02 16.58 -22.94
C VAL A 79 -13.88 17.11 -24.08
N ASP A 80 -13.54 16.74 -25.31
CA ASP A 80 -14.35 17.04 -26.48
C ASP A 80 -15.11 15.79 -26.92
N ILE A 81 -16.44 15.85 -26.93
CA ILE A 81 -17.32 14.74 -27.30
C ILE A 81 -17.94 15.03 -28.66
N LYS A 82 -17.87 14.08 -29.60
CA LYS A 82 -18.43 14.20 -30.96
C LYS A 82 -19.45 13.12 -31.21
N ILE A 83 -20.58 13.51 -31.79
CA ILE A 83 -21.62 12.62 -32.29
C ILE A 83 -21.81 12.97 -33.76
N SER A 84 -21.09 12.26 -34.62
CA SER A 84 -21.01 12.52 -36.06
C SER A 84 -21.13 11.23 -36.85
N ASP A 85 -21.80 11.30 -37.99
CA ASP A 85 -22.03 10.16 -38.89
C ASP A 85 -22.69 8.95 -38.20
N GLY A 86 -23.43 9.20 -37.11
CA GLY A 86 -24.15 8.20 -36.34
C GLY A 86 -23.33 7.51 -35.25
N SER A 87 -22.06 7.86 -35.05
CA SER A 87 -21.20 7.28 -34.00
C SER A 87 -20.76 8.34 -32.99
N ALA A 88 -20.46 7.90 -31.77
CA ALA A 88 -19.98 8.73 -30.68
C ALA A 88 -18.48 8.52 -30.44
N SER A 89 -17.73 9.60 -30.24
CA SER A 89 -16.32 9.55 -29.83
C SER A 89 -15.98 10.68 -28.87
N TYR A 90 -14.84 10.57 -28.19
CA TYR A 90 -14.31 11.62 -27.33
C TYR A 90 -12.79 11.80 -27.53
N SER A 91 -12.26 12.96 -27.19
CA SER A 91 -10.82 13.20 -27.03
C SER A 91 -10.56 13.91 -25.72
N LEU A 92 -9.37 13.72 -25.14
CA LEU A 92 -8.99 14.25 -23.84
C LEU A 92 -7.68 15.04 -23.94
N ALA A 93 -7.68 16.23 -23.35
CA ALA A 93 -6.49 17.05 -23.17
C ALA A 93 -6.30 17.48 -21.71
N PHE A 94 -5.05 17.61 -21.29
CA PHE A 94 -4.63 18.10 -19.98
C PHE A 94 -3.59 19.20 -20.17
N ASP A 95 -3.79 20.36 -19.54
CA ASP A 95 -2.94 21.56 -19.70
C ASP A 95 -2.68 21.94 -21.18
N GLY A 96 -3.66 21.66 -22.04
CA GLY A 96 -3.61 21.90 -23.49
C GLY A 96 -2.85 20.85 -24.31
N GLN A 97 -2.27 19.83 -23.68
CA GLN A 97 -1.70 18.66 -24.35
C GLN A 97 -2.78 17.60 -24.59
N THR A 98 -2.96 17.17 -25.84
CA THR A 98 -3.81 16.02 -26.16
C THR A 98 -3.17 14.73 -25.64
N LEU A 99 -3.90 13.98 -24.82
CA LEU A 99 -3.47 12.69 -24.25
C LEU A 99 -4.20 11.53 -24.91
N LEU A 100 -5.50 11.70 -25.17
CA LEU A 100 -6.31 10.78 -25.95
C LEU A 100 -6.83 11.47 -27.21
N ASP A 101 -6.50 10.92 -28.37
CA ASP A 101 -7.11 11.26 -29.64
C ASP A 101 -8.55 10.72 -29.71
N SER A 102 -9.21 10.90 -30.86
CA SER A 102 -10.63 10.54 -31.05
C SER A 102 -10.89 9.06 -30.78
N SER A 103 -11.37 8.78 -29.59
CA SER A 103 -11.62 7.46 -29.01
C SER A 103 -13.10 7.10 -29.10
N ASN A 104 -13.41 5.90 -29.62
CA ASN A 104 -14.79 5.47 -29.88
C ASN A 104 -15.59 5.20 -28.59
N LEU A 105 -16.91 5.35 -28.66
CA LEU A 105 -17.85 4.95 -27.60
C LEU A 105 -18.96 4.10 -28.21
N GLY A 106 -19.26 2.95 -27.61
CA GLY A 106 -20.28 2.06 -28.14
C GLY A 106 -20.48 0.78 -27.33
N ILE A 107 -21.71 0.24 -27.40
CA ILE A 107 -22.11 -1.00 -26.74
C ILE A 107 -22.72 -1.93 -27.78
N GLU A 108 -22.30 -3.19 -27.80
CA GLU A 108 -22.97 -4.25 -28.55
C GLU A 108 -23.89 -5.04 -27.62
N LEU A 109 -25.13 -5.24 -28.08
CA LEU A 109 -26.16 -5.98 -27.36
C LEU A 109 -26.38 -7.34 -28.03
N GLY A 110 -26.92 -8.30 -27.29
CA GLY A 110 -27.24 -9.63 -27.85
C GLY A 110 -28.20 -9.61 -29.06
N ASP A 111 -28.96 -8.52 -29.26
CA ASP A 111 -29.95 -8.38 -30.33
C ASP A 111 -29.88 -7.02 -31.08
N GLY A 112 -28.74 -6.33 -31.05
CA GLY A 112 -28.54 -5.05 -31.75
C GLY A 112 -27.27 -4.33 -31.30
N THR A 113 -27.10 -3.06 -31.67
CA THR A 113 -25.96 -2.26 -31.21
C THR A 113 -26.40 -0.85 -30.79
N LEU A 114 -25.55 -0.20 -30.01
CA LEU A 114 -25.66 1.16 -29.51
C LEU A 114 -24.35 1.93 -29.78
N ASP A 115 -23.78 1.74 -30.96
CA ASP A 115 -22.47 2.25 -31.41
C ASP A 115 -22.54 3.02 -32.74
N GLY A 116 -23.71 3.01 -33.38
CA GLY A 116 -23.96 3.53 -34.72
C GLY A 116 -25.41 4.00 -34.88
N ASN A 117 -25.68 4.74 -35.96
CA ASN A 117 -27.00 5.31 -36.24
C ASN A 117 -27.56 6.19 -35.11
N LEU A 118 -26.71 6.77 -34.26
CA LEU A 118 -27.07 7.56 -33.10
C LEU A 118 -27.46 8.99 -33.50
N ALA A 119 -28.59 9.45 -32.96
CA ALA A 119 -29.02 10.84 -33.02
C ALA A 119 -29.13 11.40 -31.60
N VAL A 120 -28.65 12.63 -31.41
CA VAL A 120 -28.75 13.33 -30.13
C VAL A 120 -30.20 13.76 -29.89
N THR A 121 -30.75 13.39 -28.73
CA THR A 121 -32.11 13.74 -28.30
C THR A 121 -32.16 14.97 -27.40
N GLY A 122 -31.08 15.27 -26.69
CA GLY A 122 -30.96 16.41 -25.79
C GLY A 122 -29.63 16.40 -25.04
N SER A 123 -29.37 17.43 -24.26
CA SER A 123 -28.19 17.51 -23.39
C SER A 123 -28.43 18.38 -22.17
N ARG A 124 -27.74 18.08 -21.08
CA ARG A 124 -27.79 18.83 -19.82
C ARG A 124 -26.40 18.95 -19.21
N THR A 125 -26.09 20.13 -18.68
CA THR A 125 -24.86 20.39 -17.92
C THR A 125 -25.20 20.71 -16.48
N VAL A 126 -24.42 20.18 -15.55
CA VAL A 126 -24.54 20.41 -14.10
C VAL A 126 -23.14 20.65 -13.55
N THR A 127 -23.01 21.49 -12.53
CA THR A 127 -21.76 21.62 -11.76
C THR A 127 -22.04 21.11 -10.34
N HIS A 128 -21.16 20.26 -9.85
CA HIS A 128 -21.14 19.76 -8.47
C HIS A 128 -19.99 20.43 -7.73
N ASP A 129 -20.22 20.81 -6.48
CA ASP A 129 -19.24 21.43 -5.60
C ASP A 129 -19.70 21.23 -4.15
N GLU A 130 -19.34 20.09 -3.61
CA GLU A 130 -19.64 19.72 -2.23
C GLU A 130 -18.46 19.02 -1.59
N THR A 131 -18.49 18.96 -0.27
CA THR A 131 -17.44 18.34 0.53
C THR A 131 -18.04 17.29 1.44
N TRP A 132 -17.36 16.17 1.60
CA TRP A 132 -17.78 15.06 2.45
C TRP A 132 -16.58 14.47 3.20
N SER A 133 -16.85 13.85 4.35
CA SER A 133 -15.84 13.16 5.15
C SER A 133 -16.01 11.65 4.99
N PRO A 134 -14.94 10.90 4.64
CA PRO A 134 -14.98 9.46 4.71
C PRO A 134 -15.02 8.99 6.17
N VAL A 135 -15.43 7.73 6.39
CA VAL A 135 -15.33 7.11 7.73
C VAL A 135 -13.87 6.92 8.13
N TRP A 136 -13.03 6.56 7.16
CA TRP A 136 -11.59 6.40 7.27
C TRP A 136 -10.94 6.45 5.87
N GLY A 137 -9.64 6.70 5.80
CA GLY A 137 -8.88 6.66 4.55
C GLY A 137 -7.59 7.49 4.62
N GLY A 138 -7.16 7.99 3.47
CA GLY A 138 -5.97 8.86 3.40
C GLY A 138 -6.24 10.33 3.77
N PHE A 139 -7.51 10.71 3.96
CA PHE A 139 -7.96 12.10 4.06
C PHE A 139 -9.21 12.23 4.91
N SER A 140 -9.24 13.21 5.81
CA SER A 140 -10.38 13.53 6.67
C SER A 140 -11.51 14.28 5.96
N GLU A 141 -11.19 14.96 4.86
CA GLU A 141 -12.11 15.75 4.05
C GLU A 141 -11.85 15.54 2.55
N ILE A 142 -12.91 15.34 1.77
CA ILE A 142 -12.85 15.13 0.33
C ILE A 142 -13.83 16.08 -0.35
N ARG A 143 -13.31 16.91 -1.25
CA ARG A 143 -14.12 17.78 -2.12
C ARG A 143 -14.50 17.05 -3.40
N ASN A 144 -15.78 17.06 -3.74
CA ASN A 144 -16.33 16.66 -5.03
C ASN A 144 -16.66 17.91 -5.84
N HIS A 145 -15.74 18.32 -6.71
CA HIS A 145 -15.89 19.51 -7.55
C HIS A 145 -15.68 19.14 -9.01
N CYS A 146 -16.76 19.12 -9.80
CA CYS A 146 -16.68 18.77 -11.21
C CYS A 146 -17.77 19.45 -12.04
N ASN A 147 -17.49 19.58 -13.33
CA ASN A 147 -18.52 19.87 -14.33
C ASN A 147 -18.99 18.55 -14.95
N GLN A 148 -20.31 18.36 -15.02
CA GLN A 148 -20.97 17.19 -15.58
C GLN A 148 -21.70 17.54 -16.88
N LEU A 149 -21.63 16.64 -17.86
CA LEU A 149 -22.39 16.69 -19.11
C LEU A 149 -23.13 15.36 -19.34
N GLU A 150 -24.44 15.44 -19.54
CA GLU A 150 -25.30 14.33 -19.94
C GLU A 150 -25.75 14.56 -21.40
N ILE A 151 -25.57 13.57 -22.27
CA ILE A 151 -25.99 13.61 -23.67
C ILE A 151 -26.95 12.46 -23.92
N GLY A 152 -28.21 12.76 -24.21
CA GLY A 152 -29.20 11.78 -24.62
C GLY A 152 -29.01 11.38 -26.07
N LEU A 153 -29.05 10.08 -26.35
CA LEU A 153 -28.91 9.50 -27.68
C LEU A 153 -30.06 8.52 -27.95
N GLU A 154 -30.46 8.42 -29.22
CA GLU A 154 -31.42 7.44 -29.71
C GLU A 154 -30.94 6.85 -31.04
N THR A 155 -31.05 5.53 -31.21
CA THR A 155 -30.80 4.91 -32.52
C THR A 155 -31.86 5.32 -33.53
N THR A 156 -31.45 5.61 -34.76
CA THR A 156 -32.34 6.10 -35.83
C THR A 156 -33.07 4.97 -36.56
N ASP A 157 -32.56 3.75 -36.45
CA ASP A 157 -33.13 2.51 -36.96
C ASP A 157 -34.01 1.80 -35.92
N SER A 158 -34.91 0.94 -36.40
CA SER A 158 -35.78 0.14 -35.52
C SER A 158 -34.93 -0.82 -34.67
N PRO A 159 -35.16 -0.93 -33.34
CA PRO A 159 -36.36 -0.48 -32.63
C PRO A 159 -36.30 0.92 -32.00
N ARG A 160 -35.30 1.76 -32.31
CA ARG A 160 -35.07 3.09 -31.72
C ARG A 160 -34.87 3.04 -30.21
N ARG A 161 -33.68 2.56 -29.84
CA ARG A 161 -33.24 2.42 -28.44
C ARG A 161 -32.59 3.71 -27.98
N VAL A 162 -32.76 4.02 -26.71
CA VAL A 162 -32.23 5.22 -26.06
C VAL A 162 -31.07 4.85 -25.14
N LEU A 163 -30.02 5.66 -25.14
CA LEU A 163 -28.97 5.65 -24.11
C LEU A 163 -28.63 7.09 -23.69
N THR A 164 -27.92 7.26 -22.59
CA THR A 164 -27.30 8.53 -22.22
C THR A 164 -25.81 8.34 -21.97
N LEU A 165 -24.99 9.24 -22.51
CA LEU A 165 -23.58 9.34 -22.14
C LEU A 165 -23.45 10.39 -21.04
N GLU A 166 -22.87 10.02 -19.91
CA GLU A 166 -22.61 10.92 -18.78
C GLU A 166 -21.09 11.09 -18.61
N PHE A 167 -20.62 12.32 -18.59
CA PHE A 167 -19.23 12.71 -18.37
C PHE A 167 -19.12 13.64 -17.16
N ARG A 168 -18.07 13.49 -16.36
CA ARG A 168 -17.67 14.42 -15.29
C ARG A 168 -16.20 14.77 -15.45
N ALA A 169 -15.89 16.05 -15.53
CA ALA A 169 -14.53 16.58 -15.57
C ALA A 169 -14.18 17.24 -14.23
N PHE A 170 -13.16 16.71 -13.58
CA PHE A 170 -12.52 17.18 -12.36
C PHE A 170 -11.17 17.82 -12.73
N ASP A 171 -10.61 18.61 -11.83
CA ASP A 171 -9.30 19.24 -12.05
C ASP A 171 -8.18 18.17 -12.18
N ASP A 172 -8.39 16.98 -11.59
CA ASP A 172 -7.47 15.83 -11.55
C ASP A 172 -7.91 14.63 -12.42
N GLY A 173 -8.89 14.80 -13.33
CA GLY A 173 -9.28 13.75 -14.25
C GLY A 173 -10.69 13.81 -14.84
N VAL A 174 -11.06 12.76 -15.55
CA VAL A 174 -12.40 12.57 -16.12
C VAL A 174 -12.97 11.21 -15.74
N GLY A 175 -14.27 11.18 -15.42
CA GLY A 175 -15.07 9.96 -15.35
C GLY A 175 -16.19 9.99 -16.40
N PHE A 176 -16.45 8.88 -17.08
CA PHE A 176 -17.61 8.78 -17.97
C PHE A 176 -18.28 7.40 -17.95
N ARG A 177 -19.58 7.33 -18.25
CA ARG A 177 -20.36 6.07 -18.25
C ARG A 177 -21.51 6.08 -19.25
N TYR A 178 -22.01 4.88 -19.54
CA TYR A 178 -23.25 4.65 -20.29
C TYR A 178 -24.42 4.49 -19.31
N VAL A 179 -25.53 5.18 -19.56
CA VAL A 179 -26.78 5.03 -18.80
C VAL A 179 -27.87 4.49 -19.73
N PHE A 180 -28.52 3.41 -19.30
CA PHE A 180 -29.60 2.72 -20.00
C PHE A 180 -30.93 3.04 -19.28
N PRO A 181 -31.65 4.10 -19.69
CA PRO A 181 -32.88 4.52 -19.03
C PRO A 181 -34.05 3.57 -19.30
N ASP A 182 -35.12 3.70 -18.52
CA ASP A 182 -36.38 3.00 -18.77
C ASP A 182 -36.97 3.42 -20.11
N GLN A 183 -37.38 2.43 -20.90
CA GLN A 183 -37.91 2.63 -22.25
C GLN A 183 -38.74 1.45 -22.74
N GLU A 184 -39.52 1.65 -23.80
CA GLU A 184 -40.36 0.61 -24.39
C GLU A 184 -39.54 -0.43 -25.19
N ASN A 185 -38.40 -0.03 -25.76
CA ASN A 185 -37.66 -0.79 -26.76
C ASN A 185 -36.39 -1.50 -26.22
N LEU A 186 -36.18 -1.46 -24.91
CA LEU A 186 -35.10 -2.12 -24.18
C LEU A 186 -35.57 -2.32 -22.73
N GLY A 187 -35.59 -3.56 -22.25
CA GLY A 187 -35.98 -3.93 -20.88
C GLY A 187 -34.87 -4.78 -20.28
N ASP A 188 -34.99 -6.10 -20.39
CA ASP A 188 -33.89 -7.03 -20.16
C ASP A 188 -32.98 -7.07 -21.40
N PHE A 189 -31.66 -7.08 -21.19
CA PHE A 189 -30.69 -7.15 -22.27
C PHE A 189 -29.39 -7.80 -21.83
N SER A 190 -28.65 -8.32 -22.80
CA SER A 190 -27.26 -8.71 -22.63
C SER A 190 -26.34 -7.78 -23.39
N ILE A 191 -25.20 -7.43 -22.79
CA ILE A 191 -24.07 -6.78 -23.44
C ILE A 191 -23.10 -7.86 -23.88
N THR A 192 -22.78 -7.89 -25.17
CA THR A 192 -21.81 -8.84 -25.75
C THR A 192 -20.43 -8.22 -25.93
N SER A 193 -20.36 -6.89 -26.08
CA SER A 193 -19.12 -6.13 -26.09
C SER A 193 -19.34 -4.70 -25.62
N GLU A 194 -18.33 -4.14 -24.98
CA GLU A 194 -18.21 -2.70 -24.77
C GLU A 194 -17.00 -2.23 -25.57
N ASN A 195 -17.24 -1.36 -26.55
CA ASN A 195 -16.24 -0.92 -27.53
C ASN A 195 -15.75 0.50 -27.19
N THR A 196 -15.49 0.76 -25.90
CA THR A 196 -14.93 2.02 -25.40
C THR A 196 -13.45 2.09 -25.76
N GLY A 197 -13.08 3.04 -26.61
CA GLY A 197 -11.71 3.25 -27.05
C GLY A 197 -10.89 4.12 -26.11
N PHE A 198 -9.57 3.92 -26.18
CA PHE A 198 -8.53 4.76 -25.60
C PHE A 198 -7.42 4.89 -26.65
N GLU A 199 -7.51 5.90 -27.50
CA GLU A 199 -6.51 6.20 -28.53
C GLU A 199 -5.43 7.10 -27.93
N PHE A 200 -4.32 6.54 -27.43
CA PHE A 200 -3.25 7.34 -26.86
C PHE A 200 -2.53 8.15 -27.95
N ALA A 201 -2.37 9.45 -27.73
CA ALA A 201 -1.75 10.37 -28.69
C ALA A 201 -0.23 10.20 -28.81
N GLY A 202 0.38 9.36 -27.97
CA GLY A 202 1.80 9.03 -28.00
C GLY A 202 2.08 7.63 -27.45
N ASP A 203 3.30 7.19 -27.66
CA ASP A 203 3.81 5.91 -27.14
C ASP A 203 4.42 6.13 -25.75
N TYR A 204 3.55 6.22 -24.75
CA TYR A 204 3.91 6.60 -23.39
C TYR A 204 4.63 5.49 -22.64
N GLU A 205 5.58 5.84 -21.77
CA GLU A 205 6.12 4.91 -20.76
C GLU A 205 4.97 4.48 -19.84
N SER A 206 4.90 3.19 -19.50
CA SER A 206 3.76 2.60 -18.80
C SER A 206 4.15 1.54 -17.77
N TRP A 207 3.44 1.55 -16.64
CA TRP A 207 3.52 0.53 -15.58
C TRP A 207 2.24 -0.29 -15.56
N TRP A 208 2.37 -1.60 -15.79
CA TRP A 208 1.23 -2.46 -16.08
C TRP A 208 1.41 -3.90 -15.60
N ILE A 209 0.30 -4.62 -15.48
CA ILE A 209 0.26 -6.07 -15.25
C ILE A 209 -0.52 -6.77 -16.38
N PRO A 210 -0.23 -8.04 -16.69
CA PRO A 210 -0.90 -8.79 -17.75
C PRO A 210 -2.42 -8.79 -17.59
N ASN A 211 -3.15 -8.80 -18.71
CA ASN A 211 -4.60 -8.95 -18.76
C ASN A 211 -5.02 -10.37 -18.31
N ASP A 212 -5.30 -10.52 -17.03
CA ASP A 212 -5.79 -11.73 -16.40
C ASP A 212 -7.18 -11.48 -15.79
N TRP A 213 -8.09 -12.43 -16.01
CA TRP A 213 -9.49 -12.34 -15.59
C TRP A 213 -9.73 -12.97 -14.21
N ASP A 214 -8.72 -13.63 -13.68
CA ASP A 214 -8.79 -14.42 -12.45
C ASP A 214 -7.79 -13.94 -11.40
N ASN A 215 -6.67 -13.33 -11.82
CA ASN A 215 -5.61 -12.96 -10.89
C ASN A 215 -5.05 -11.55 -11.14
N TYR A 216 -4.62 -10.85 -10.07
CA TYR A 216 -3.90 -9.58 -10.12
C TYR A 216 -2.46 -9.64 -9.56
N GLU A 217 -2.04 -10.77 -9.00
CA GLU A 217 -0.73 -11.00 -8.38
C GLU A 217 0.36 -11.21 -9.43
N TYR A 218 0.70 -10.10 -10.08
CA TYR A 218 1.80 -10.00 -11.01
C TYR A 218 2.76 -8.91 -10.57
N PHE A 219 4.04 -9.07 -10.92
CA PHE A 219 4.99 -7.97 -10.84
C PHE A 219 4.74 -6.97 -11.97
N TYR A 220 5.06 -5.70 -11.71
CA TYR A 220 4.84 -4.63 -12.69
C TYR A 220 5.88 -4.66 -13.79
N PHE A 221 5.41 -4.56 -15.03
CA PHE A 221 6.24 -4.30 -16.19
C PHE A 221 6.38 -2.79 -16.39
N ASN A 222 7.55 -2.32 -16.81
CA ASN A 222 7.77 -0.97 -17.33
C ASN A 222 8.16 -1.04 -18.81
N THR A 223 7.25 -0.63 -19.69
CA THR A 223 7.47 -0.61 -21.15
C THR A 223 6.74 0.58 -21.79
N PRO A 224 7.09 0.96 -23.04
CA PRO A 224 6.19 1.78 -23.85
C PRO A 224 4.81 1.12 -24.01
N ILE A 225 3.75 1.92 -24.15
CA ILE A 225 2.37 1.41 -24.23
C ILE A 225 2.13 0.57 -25.50
N SER A 226 2.87 0.83 -26.57
CA SER A 226 2.87 0.00 -27.79
C SER A 226 3.42 -1.41 -27.53
N GLU A 227 4.22 -1.60 -26.48
CA GLU A 227 4.83 -2.87 -26.09
C GLU A 227 4.05 -3.62 -25.00
N VAL A 228 2.85 -3.16 -24.63
CA VAL A 228 1.93 -3.88 -23.73
C VAL A 228 1.29 -5.06 -24.48
N HIS A 229 2.04 -6.13 -24.60
CA HIS A 229 1.56 -7.41 -25.12
C HIS A 229 2.33 -8.57 -24.48
N ALA A 230 1.62 -9.61 -24.06
CA ALA A 230 2.16 -10.80 -23.39
C ALA A 230 2.94 -11.74 -24.33
N GLY A 231 3.40 -11.24 -25.48
CA GLY A 231 3.92 -12.02 -26.60
C GLY A 231 5.43 -12.13 -26.74
N ASP A 232 6.22 -11.23 -26.12
CA ASP A 232 7.69 -11.23 -26.28
C ASP A 232 8.43 -11.37 -24.93
N GLN A 233 8.72 -12.64 -24.62
CA GLN A 233 9.93 -13.17 -23.98
C GLN A 233 10.84 -12.23 -23.16
N GLN A 234 10.77 -12.30 -21.82
CA GLN A 234 11.93 -12.61 -20.93
C GLN A 234 11.67 -12.49 -19.42
N ASN A 235 10.55 -11.93 -18.96
CA ASN A 235 10.18 -11.91 -17.53
C ASN A 235 9.01 -12.85 -17.23
N HIS A 236 9.14 -14.09 -17.70
CA HIS A 236 8.33 -15.20 -17.21
C HIS A 236 8.79 -15.54 -15.81
N ASP A 237 8.25 -14.86 -14.80
CA ASP A 237 8.25 -15.41 -13.46
C ASP A 237 6.98 -15.02 -12.73
N LYS A 238 5.98 -15.92 -12.82
CA LYS A 238 5.15 -16.25 -11.66
C LYS A 238 5.93 -17.08 -10.62
N THR A 239 7.28 -17.11 -10.69
CA THR A 239 8.25 -18.05 -10.08
C THR A 239 8.67 -19.28 -10.91
N SER A 240 8.10 -19.48 -12.12
CA SER A 240 8.71 -20.15 -13.29
C SER A 240 7.67 -20.73 -14.25
N ASP A 241 6.38 -20.52 -14.00
CA ASP A 241 5.32 -21.06 -14.86
C ASP A 241 4.87 -20.05 -15.94
N PRO A 242 4.85 -20.41 -17.24
CA PRO A 242 4.16 -19.63 -18.25
C PRO A 242 2.70 -19.41 -17.86
N LEU A 243 2.14 -18.23 -18.21
CA LEU A 243 0.70 -18.02 -18.28
C LEU A 243 0.06 -19.29 -18.86
N PRO A 244 -0.96 -19.90 -18.22
CA PRO A 244 -1.47 -21.20 -18.61
C PRO A 244 -1.70 -21.24 -20.12
N GLU A 245 -0.94 -22.09 -20.83
CA GLU A 245 -0.97 -22.19 -22.30
C GLU A 245 -2.37 -22.52 -22.84
N ASN A 246 -3.29 -22.92 -21.96
CA ASN A 246 -4.63 -23.39 -22.28
C ASN A 246 -5.77 -22.37 -22.17
N ASN A 247 -5.57 -21.16 -21.63
CA ASN A 247 -6.66 -20.18 -21.64
C ASN A 247 -6.67 -19.39 -22.97
N SER A 248 -7.18 -20.04 -24.02
CA SER A 248 -7.28 -19.50 -25.38
C SER A 248 -8.16 -18.24 -25.51
N GLU A 249 -8.78 -17.78 -24.43
CA GLU A 249 -9.66 -16.62 -24.40
C GLU A 249 -9.01 -15.36 -23.79
N VAL A 250 -7.88 -15.49 -23.10
CA VAL A 250 -7.07 -14.33 -22.66
C VAL A 250 -6.53 -13.64 -23.92
N LYS A 251 -7.02 -12.43 -24.21
CA LYS A 251 -6.37 -11.57 -25.20
C LYS A 251 -5.01 -11.18 -24.61
N LYS A 252 -3.97 -11.91 -25.04
CA LYS A 252 -2.56 -11.73 -24.64
C LYS A 252 -2.06 -10.30 -24.87
N ASP A 253 -2.70 -9.54 -25.74
CA ASP A 253 -2.32 -8.17 -26.09
C ASP A 253 -3.07 -7.14 -25.21
N GLY A 254 -2.94 -7.22 -23.89
CA GLY A 254 -3.68 -6.33 -22.99
C GLY A 254 -3.15 -6.27 -21.55
N THR A 255 -3.81 -5.44 -20.74
CA THR A 255 -3.49 -5.22 -19.32
C THR A 255 -4.75 -5.08 -18.45
N ASN A 256 -4.66 -5.45 -17.16
CA ASN A 256 -5.65 -5.01 -16.16
C ASN A 256 -5.50 -3.51 -15.86
N THR A 257 -6.38 -2.97 -15.04
CA THR A 257 -6.31 -1.59 -14.58
C THR A 257 -6.20 -1.53 -13.05
N PRO A 258 -5.59 -0.51 -12.43
CA PRO A 258 -5.10 0.75 -13.04
C PRO A 258 -3.88 0.58 -13.95
N LEU A 259 -3.97 1.09 -15.17
CA LEU A 259 -2.84 1.21 -16.11
C LEU A 259 -2.29 2.63 -15.98
N THR A 260 -1.05 2.77 -15.53
CA THR A 260 -0.44 4.08 -15.28
C THR A 260 0.64 4.38 -16.30
N MET A 261 0.72 5.64 -16.73
CA MET A 261 1.63 6.09 -17.78
C MET A 261 2.24 7.45 -17.46
N LYS A 262 3.43 7.68 -18.02
CA LYS A 262 4.09 8.99 -18.08
C LYS A 262 4.06 9.49 -19.53
N ALA A 263 3.29 10.54 -19.79
CA ALA A 263 3.15 11.15 -21.11
C ALA A 263 4.19 12.24 -21.38
N ALA A 264 4.65 12.92 -20.34
CA ALA A 264 5.74 13.91 -20.34
C ALA A 264 6.36 14.02 -18.94
N ASP A 265 7.39 14.85 -18.76
CA ASP A 265 8.02 15.06 -17.44
C ASP A 265 7.07 15.62 -16.39
N ASP A 266 6.09 16.43 -16.82
CA ASP A 266 5.07 17.07 -16.01
C ASP A 266 3.65 16.57 -16.37
N CYS A 267 3.53 15.35 -16.88
CA CYS A 267 2.24 14.79 -17.26
C CYS A 267 2.17 13.26 -17.08
N TYR A 268 1.33 12.86 -16.13
CA TYR A 268 1.04 11.48 -15.78
C TYR A 268 -0.46 11.21 -15.92
N LEU A 269 -0.80 9.97 -16.27
CA LEU A 269 -2.18 9.53 -16.39
C LEU A 269 -2.38 8.09 -15.95
N SER A 270 -3.57 7.76 -15.46
CA SER A 270 -3.97 6.39 -15.16
C SER A 270 -5.37 6.06 -15.64
N ILE A 271 -5.52 4.93 -16.35
CA ILE A 271 -6.83 4.43 -16.83
C ILE A 271 -7.36 3.40 -15.85
N HIS A 272 -8.60 3.59 -15.39
CA HIS A 272 -9.27 2.67 -14.48
C HIS A 272 -10.80 2.74 -14.59
N GLU A 273 -11.51 2.20 -13.60
CA GLU A 273 -12.96 2.30 -13.48
C GLU A 273 -13.41 2.59 -12.04
N ALA A 274 -14.59 3.17 -11.86
CA ALA A 274 -15.16 3.46 -10.55
C ALA A 274 -16.61 2.96 -10.43
N ALA A 275 -17.01 2.61 -9.21
CA ALA A 275 -18.34 2.12 -8.85
C ALA A 275 -18.77 0.82 -9.57
N LEU A 276 -17.85 -0.14 -9.72
CA LEU A 276 -18.16 -1.46 -10.30
C LEU A 276 -19.21 -2.20 -9.45
N THR A 277 -20.43 -2.27 -9.96
CA THR A 277 -21.58 -2.92 -9.31
C THR A 277 -22.48 -3.51 -10.38
N ASP A 278 -22.83 -4.79 -10.25
CA ASP A 278 -23.73 -5.49 -11.18
C ASP A 278 -23.31 -5.38 -12.65
N TYR A 279 -22.00 -5.39 -12.90
CA TYR A 279 -21.38 -5.30 -14.22
C TYR A 279 -20.08 -6.12 -14.20
N ALA A 280 -19.55 -6.50 -15.36
CA ALA A 280 -18.27 -7.21 -15.45
C ALA A 280 -17.08 -6.27 -15.26
N GLY A 281 -16.00 -6.76 -14.67
CA GLY A 281 -14.74 -6.02 -14.60
C GLY A 281 -14.21 -5.66 -15.98
N MET A 282 -13.61 -4.48 -16.11
CA MET A 282 -12.96 -4.01 -17.33
C MET A 282 -11.46 -4.30 -17.32
N THR A 283 -10.95 -4.85 -18.41
CA THR A 283 -9.52 -4.82 -18.76
C THR A 283 -9.33 -3.98 -20.03
N LEU A 284 -8.07 -3.77 -20.45
CA LEU A 284 -7.75 -3.06 -21.67
C LEU A 284 -7.01 -3.99 -22.63
N THR A 285 -7.32 -3.90 -23.91
CA THR A 285 -6.64 -4.67 -24.97
C THR A 285 -6.23 -3.73 -26.09
N GLN A 286 -5.03 -3.93 -26.63
CA GLN A 286 -4.62 -3.31 -27.89
C GLN A 286 -5.59 -3.69 -29.02
N VAL A 287 -6.07 -2.71 -29.77
CA VAL A 287 -6.89 -2.92 -30.98
C VAL A 287 -6.12 -3.75 -32.02
N SER A 288 -4.81 -3.55 -32.08
CA SER A 288 -3.87 -4.46 -32.74
C SER A 288 -2.51 -4.39 -32.08
N GLN A 289 -1.79 -5.51 -32.05
CA GLN A 289 -0.47 -5.62 -31.43
C GLN A 289 0.49 -4.52 -31.93
N GLY A 290 1.20 -3.87 -31.01
CA GLY A 290 2.19 -2.84 -31.32
C GLY A 290 1.60 -1.44 -31.57
N THR A 291 0.32 -1.23 -31.28
CA THR A 291 -0.33 0.08 -31.43
C THR A 291 -0.52 0.78 -30.09
N THR A 292 -0.72 2.09 -30.15
CA THR A 292 -1.11 2.93 -29.00
C THR A 292 -2.64 3.02 -28.86
N SER A 293 -3.38 2.18 -29.59
CA SER A 293 -4.85 2.16 -29.62
C SER A 293 -5.35 1.02 -28.74
N PHE A 294 -6.12 1.34 -27.69
CA PHE A 294 -6.70 0.35 -26.79
C PHE A 294 -8.23 0.40 -26.82
N GLU A 295 -8.85 -0.70 -26.43
CA GLU A 295 -10.28 -0.82 -26.20
C GLU A 295 -10.55 -1.49 -24.85
N SER A 296 -11.68 -1.16 -24.23
CA SER A 296 -12.20 -1.89 -23.09
C SER A 296 -12.49 -3.34 -23.47
N SER A 297 -12.10 -4.28 -22.62
CA SER A 297 -12.46 -5.69 -22.73
C SER A 297 -13.11 -6.13 -21.43
N LEU A 298 -14.41 -6.43 -21.48
CA LEU A 298 -15.13 -6.93 -20.31
C LEU A 298 -14.87 -8.42 -20.10
N VAL A 299 -14.76 -8.82 -18.84
CA VAL A 299 -14.61 -10.23 -18.46
C VAL A 299 -15.92 -10.99 -18.76
N PRO A 300 -15.89 -12.07 -19.55
CA PRO A 300 -17.10 -12.78 -19.94
C PRO A 300 -17.69 -13.58 -18.79
N ARG A 301 -19.01 -13.72 -18.83
CA ARG A 301 -19.70 -14.79 -18.13
C ARG A 301 -19.55 -16.13 -18.88
N PRO A 302 -19.92 -17.27 -18.26
CA PRO A 302 -19.77 -18.59 -18.89
C PRO A 302 -20.60 -18.77 -20.17
N SER A 303 -21.66 -17.98 -20.34
CA SER A 303 -22.48 -17.93 -21.55
C SER A 303 -21.85 -17.15 -22.71
N GLY A 304 -20.73 -16.47 -22.48
CA GLY A 304 -19.99 -15.65 -23.44
C GLY A 304 -20.46 -14.20 -23.55
N ASP A 305 -21.68 -13.88 -23.10
CA ASP A 305 -22.08 -12.49 -22.85
C ASP A 305 -21.28 -11.91 -21.67
N LYS A 306 -21.15 -10.59 -21.64
CA LYS A 306 -20.33 -9.89 -20.65
C LYS A 306 -21.15 -9.42 -19.47
N VAL A 307 -22.35 -8.90 -19.75
CA VAL A 307 -23.26 -8.37 -18.73
C VAL A 307 -24.69 -8.73 -19.10
N TRP A 308 -25.47 -9.17 -18.13
CA TRP A 308 -26.92 -9.25 -18.21
C TRP A 308 -27.55 -8.20 -17.29
N ALA A 309 -28.43 -7.36 -17.82
CA ALA A 309 -29.00 -6.25 -17.08
C ALA A 309 -30.47 -6.00 -17.45
N THR A 310 -31.13 -5.22 -16.60
CA THR A 310 -32.50 -4.75 -16.80
C THR A 310 -32.52 -3.23 -16.62
N THR A 311 -33.18 -2.50 -17.52
CA THR A 311 -33.34 -1.05 -17.35
C THR A 311 -34.21 -0.71 -16.12
N PRO A 312 -33.91 0.39 -15.39
CA PRO A 312 -32.81 1.30 -15.64
C PRO A 312 -31.49 0.73 -15.11
N HIS A 313 -30.41 0.93 -15.87
CA HIS A 313 -29.08 0.43 -15.52
C HIS A 313 -27.99 1.41 -15.97
N ALA A 314 -26.76 1.26 -15.48
CA ALA A 314 -25.62 2.03 -15.92
C ALA A 314 -24.36 1.18 -15.90
N SER A 315 -23.42 1.46 -16.81
CA SER A 315 -22.06 0.94 -16.66
C SER A 315 -21.38 1.55 -15.43
N PRO A 316 -20.32 0.92 -14.91
CA PRO A 316 -19.35 1.60 -14.08
C PRO A 316 -18.79 2.82 -14.81
N TRP A 317 -18.24 3.76 -14.05
CA TRP A 317 -17.48 4.86 -14.62
C TRP A 317 -16.17 4.33 -15.21
N ARG A 318 -15.78 4.80 -16.38
CA ARG A 318 -14.42 4.69 -16.91
C ARG A 318 -13.69 5.97 -16.54
N THR A 319 -12.48 5.84 -16.03
CA THR A 319 -11.75 6.97 -15.46
C THR A 319 -10.42 7.16 -16.15
N VAL A 320 -10.07 8.42 -16.41
CA VAL A 320 -8.72 8.84 -16.73
C VAL A 320 -8.30 9.83 -15.65
N GLN A 321 -7.45 9.38 -14.74
CA GLN A 321 -6.85 10.21 -13.70
C GLN A 321 -5.63 10.93 -14.28
N LEU A 322 -5.38 12.16 -13.86
CA LEU A 322 -4.37 13.05 -14.44
C LEU A 322 -3.57 13.76 -13.35
N GLY A 323 -2.28 13.98 -13.59
CA GLY A 323 -1.39 14.64 -12.64
C GLY A 323 -0.15 15.23 -13.31
N ARG A 324 0.46 16.23 -12.68
CA ARG A 324 1.74 16.83 -13.09
C ARG A 324 2.94 16.15 -12.46
N SER A 325 2.70 15.44 -11.36
CA SER A 325 3.68 14.59 -10.69
C SER A 325 3.07 13.19 -10.46
N PRO A 326 3.89 12.16 -10.14
CA PRO A 326 3.36 10.89 -9.64
C PRO A 326 2.49 11.09 -8.38
N GLY A 327 2.84 12.08 -7.55
CA GLY A 327 2.13 12.40 -6.31
C GLY A 327 0.69 12.83 -6.55
N ASP A 328 0.44 13.65 -7.56
CA ASP A 328 -0.89 14.12 -7.94
C ASP A 328 -1.84 12.95 -8.22
N LEU A 329 -1.33 11.81 -8.73
CA LEU A 329 -2.13 10.61 -8.92
C LEU A 329 -2.55 9.97 -7.59
N VAL A 330 -1.62 9.85 -6.63
CA VAL A 330 -1.91 9.27 -5.30
C VAL A 330 -2.86 10.18 -4.51
N GLU A 331 -2.70 11.49 -4.68
CA GLU A 331 -3.47 12.52 -3.97
C GLU A 331 -4.86 12.75 -4.57
N SER A 332 -5.16 12.22 -5.77
CA SER A 332 -6.46 12.34 -6.43
C SER A 332 -7.62 11.75 -5.62
N ARG A 333 -8.81 12.37 -5.75
CA ARG A 333 -10.07 11.90 -5.15
C ARG A 333 -11.10 11.42 -6.15
N LEU A 334 -10.72 11.37 -7.43
CA LEU A 334 -11.58 11.06 -8.55
C LEU A 334 -12.43 9.79 -8.31
N LEU A 335 -11.77 8.67 -7.99
CA LEU A 335 -12.46 7.38 -7.84
C LEU A 335 -13.52 7.41 -6.73
N LEU A 336 -13.21 7.96 -5.56
CA LEU A 336 -14.17 8.04 -4.46
C LEU A 336 -15.34 8.97 -4.81
N ASN A 337 -15.06 10.12 -5.43
CA ASN A 337 -16.08 11.08 -5.82
C ASN A 337 -17.09 10.52 -6.85
N LEU A 338 -16.69 9.52 -7.63
CA LEU A 338 -17.54 8.82 -8.58
C LEU A 338 -18.40 7.68 -7.97
N ASN A 339 -18.18 7.33 -6.70
CA ASN A 339 -18.99 6.32 -6.00
C ASN A 339 -20.17 6.93 -5.25
N GLU A 340 -21.21 6.11 -5.03
CA GLU A 340 -22.35 6.50 -4.19
C GLU A 340 -21.91 6.85 -2.76
N PRO A 341 -22.59 7.80 -2.08
CA PRO A 341 -22.40 8.06 -0.66
C PRO A 341 -22.57 6.80 0.22
N CYS A 342 -22.09 6.88 1.46
CA CYS A 342 -22.19 5.79 2.44
C CYS A 342 -23.65 5.31 2.60
N LYS A 343 -23.85 3.99 2.58
CA LYS A 343 -25.15 3.33 2.79
C LYS A 343 -25.28 2.66 4.17
N ILE A 344 -24.27 2.80 5.02
CA ILE A 344 -24.28 2.31 6.40
C ILE A 344 -24.67 3.49 7.30
N ASP A 345 -25.81 3.37 7.99
CA ASP A 345 -26.37 4.46 8.81
C ASP A 345 -25.52 4.75 10.07
N ASP A 346 -25.06 3.69 10.74
CA ASP A 346 -24.17 3.78 11.90
C ASP A 346 -22.82 3.15 11.56
N THR A 347 -21.78 3.97 11.50
CA THR A 347 -20.42 3.57 11.15
C THR A 347 -19.50 3.50 12.37
N SER A 348 -20.02 3.65 13.59
CA SER A 348 -19.20 3.72 14.81
C SER A 348 -18.48 2.43 15.19
N TRP A 349 -18.90 1.29 14.64
CA TRP A 349 -18.26 -0.02 14.81
C TRP A 349 -17.14 -0.28 13.80
N ILE A 350 -16.98 0.58 12.79
CA ILE A 350 -15.95 0.45 11.75
C ILE A 350 -14.69 1.13 12.29
N GLU A 351 -13.74 0.32 12.76
CA GLU A 351 -12.54 0.78 13.44
C GLU A 351 -11.30 0.34 12.67
N PRO A 352 -10.66 1.25 11.92
CA PRO A 352 -9.34 1.00 11.36
C PRO A 352 -8.36 0.59 12.46
N GLN A 353 -7.64 -0.52 12.27
CA GLN A 353 -6.72 -1.02 13.28
C GLN A 353 -5.57 -1.85 12.69
N LYS A 354 -4.58 -2.12 13.54
CA LYS A 354 -3.54 -3.12 13.27
C LYS A 354 -4.02 -4.50 13.67
N TYR A 355 -3.58 -5.52 12.95
CA TYR A 355 -3.81 -6.94 13.29
C TYR A 355 -2.52 -7.74 13.15
N CYS A 356 -2.44 -8.91 13.80
CA CYS A 356 -1.37 -9.89 13.57
C CYS A 356 -2.00 -11.29 13.52
N GLY A 357 -1.22 -12.36 13.38
CA GLY A 357 -1.79 -13.68 13.60
C GLY A 357 -1.03 -14.86 13.01
N VAL A 358 -1.67 -16.03 13.16
CA VAL A 358 -1.21 -17.30 12.60
C VAL A 358 -1.44 -17.27 11.09
N TRP A 359 -0.43 -16.80 10.37
CA TRP A 359 -0.43 -16.64 8.92
C TRP A 359 0.96 -16.86 8.34
N TRP A 360 1.94 -15.99 8.65
CA TRP A 360 3.28 -16.07 8.05
C TRP A 360 3.98 -17.41 8.32
N GLU A 361 3.79 -17.98 9.51
CA GLU A 361 4.27 -19.32 9.86
C GLU A 361 3.78 -20.43 8.93
N LEU A 362 2.60 -20.26 8.31
CA LEU A 362 2.02 -21.19 7.35
C LEU A 362 2.70 -21.05 5.99
N HIS A 363 2.95 -19.82 5.56
CA HIS A 363 3.59 -19.53 4.29
C HIS A 363 5.03 -20.03 4.26
N ILE A 364 5.83 -19.74 5.29
CA ILE A 364 7.25 -20.16 5.36
C ILE A 364 7.44 -21.62 5.79
N GLY A 365 6.36 -22.34 6.12
CA GLY A 365 6.41 -23.78 6.44
C GLY A 365 6.88 -24.12 7.86
N LYS A 366 6.92 -23.16 8.77
CA LYS A 366 7.12 -23.43 10.21
C LYS A 366 5.98 -24.28 10.77
N SER A 367 4.76 -23.97 10.35
CA SER A 367 3.55 -24.73 10.65
C SER A 367 2.70 -24.85 9.38
N LYS A 368 1.57 -25.53 9.47
CA LYS A 368 0.69 -25.73 8.31
C LYS A 368 -0.78 -25.54 8.63
N TRP A 369 -1.58 -25.30 7.58
CA TRP A 369 -3.02 -25.43 7.64
C TRP A 369 -3.41 -26.88 7.97
N PRO A 370 -4.62 -27.15 8.50
CA PRO A 370 -5.07 -28.51 8.80
C PRO A 370 -5.53 -29.26 7.53
N ASN A 371 -4.67 -29.26 6.51
CA ASN A 371 -4.83 -29.98 5.25
C ASN A 371 -3.80 -31.12 5.07
N GLY A 372 -4.19 -32.12 4.29
CA GLY A 372 -3.32 -33.22 3.89
C GLY A 372 -3.07 -34.29 4.96
N GLU A 373 -2.08 -35.15 4.70
CA GLU A 373 -1.68 -36.22 5.63
C GLU A 373 -0.86 -35.66 6.81
N ASP A 374 -0.83 -36.40 7.92
CA ASP A 374 0.08 -36.12 9.04
C ASP A 374 1.53 -36.43 8.61
N ASP A 375 2.27 -35.38 8.29
CA ASP A 375 3.68 -35.37 7.90
C ASP A 375 4.62 -34.99 9.07
N GLY A 376 4.07 -34.79 10.27
CA GLY A 376 4.79 -34.37 11.46
C GLY A 376 5.00 -32.86 11.61
N VAL A 377 4.56 -32.03 10.65
CA VAL A 377 4.54 -30.56 10.79
C VAL A 377 3.34 -30.15 11.65
N SER A 378 3.56 -29.26 12.63
CA SER A 378 2.49 -28.82 13.54
C SER A 378 1.46 -27.97 12.81
N ILE A 379 0.18 -28.15 13.16
CA ILE A 379 -0.89 -27.23 12.74
C ILE A 379 -0.67 -25.86 13.40
N GLY A 380 -0.75 -24.77 12.63
CA GLY A 380 -0.54 -23.41 13.15
C GLY A 380 -1.68 -22.93 14.05
N ALA A 381 -2.94 -23.06 13.60
CA ALA A 381 -4.12 -22.61 14.32
C ALA A 381 -4.48 -23.53 15.50
N ARG A 382 -3.68 -23.46 16.56
CA ARG A 382 -3.89 -24.13 17.84
C ARG A 382 -4.32 -23.12 18.89
N THR A 383 -5.20 -23.53 19.81
CA THR A 383 -5.69 -22.62 20.87
C THR A 383 -4.54 -21.95 21.62
N GLU A 384 -3.50 -22.70 21.98
CA GLU A 384 -2.32 -22.18 22.70
C GLU A 384 -1.49 -21.19 21.89
N ASN A 385 -1.34 -21.42 20.58
CA ASN A 385 -0.60 -20.52 19.69
C ASN A 385 -1.37 -19.21 19.47
N VAL A 386 -2.67 -19.31 19.18
CA VAL A 386 -3.53 -18.12 19.01
C VAL A 386 -3.57 -17.28 20.28
N LYS A 387 -3.62 -17.90 21.47
CA LYS A 387 -3.53 -17.18 22.75
C LYS A 387 -2.19 -16.45 22.92
N ARG A 388 -1.07 -17.03 22.47
CA ARG A 388 0.23 -16.34 22.45
C ARG A 388 0.22 -15.10 21.56
N TYR A 389 -0.37 -15.17 20.36
CA TYR A 389 -0.56 -13.99 19.51
C TYR A 389 -1.48 -12.95 20.17
N MET A 390 -2.53 -13.38 20.88
CA MET A 390 -3.41 -12.46 21.64
C MET A 390 -2.67 -11.77 22.80
N ASP A 391 -1.80 -12.48 23.52
CA ASP A 391 -0.96 -11.89 24.55
C ASP A 391 -0.04 -10.81 23.97
N PHE A 392 0.66 -11.14 22.88
CA PHE A 392 1.51 -10.18 22.16
C PHE A 392 0.70 -8.98 21.65
N ALA A 393 -0.47 -9.24 21.07
CA ALA A 393 -1.34 -8.19 20.55
C ALA A 393 -1.82 -7.25 21.66
N SER A 394 -2.21 -7.78 22.81
CA SER A 394 -2.63 -6.98 23.98
C SER A 394 -1.47 -6.14 24.52
N GLU A 395 -0.28 -6.71 24.65
CA GLU A 395 0.92 -6.02 25.14
C GLU A 395 1.32 -4.83 24.26
N HIS A 396 1.13 -4.93 22.93
CA HIS A 396 1.58 -3.93 21.97
C HIS A 396 0.47 -3.11 21.30
N GLY A 397 -0.77 -3.21 21.77
CA GLY A 397 -1.88 -2.40 21.27
C GLY A 397 -2.34 -2.78 19.85
N ILE A 398 -2.23 -4.06 19.49
CA ILE A 398 -2.76 -4.63 18.24
C ILE A 398 -4.18 -5.14 18.54
N GLY A 399 -5.18 -4.66 17.79
CA GLY A 399 -6.59 -4.83 18.16
C GLY A 399 -7.17 -6.20 17.83
N THR A 400 -6.62 -6.88 16.82
CA THR A 400 -7.20 -8.11 16.28
C THR A 400 -6.14 -9.17 15.96
N VAL A 401 -6.48 -10.44 16.18
CA VAL A 401 -5.68 -11.60 15.75
C VAL A 401 -6.45 -12.42 14.72
N VAL A 402 -5.81 -12.72 13.59
CA VAL A 402 -6.29 -13.71 12.60
C VAL A 402 -5.70 -15.09 12.91
N ALA A 403 -6.45 -16.15 12.60
CA ALA A 403 -5.89 -17.49 12.57
C ALA A 403 -6.43 -18.25 11.35
N GLU A 404 -5.57 -18.52 10.39
CA GLU A 404 -5.96 -19.32 9.23
C GLU A 404 -5.94 -20.80 9.54
N GLY A 405 -6.88 -21.56 8.97
CA GLY A 405 -7.06 -22.97 9.30
C GLY A 405 -7.74 -23.21 10.65
N TRP A 406 -8.42 -22.20 11.22
CA TRP A 406 -9.16 -22.34 12.48
C TRP A 406 -10.42 -23.22 12.35
N ASN A 407 -11.01 -23.26 11.16
CA ASN A 407 -12.31 -23.86 10.89
C ASN A 407 -12.21 -25.33 10.47
N LYS A 408 -13.32 -26.05 10.61
CA LYS A 408 -13.40 -27.47 10.31
C LYS A 408 -13.46 -27.75 8.81
N SER A 409 -12.96 -28.93 8.43
CA SER A 409 -13.08 -29.51 7.08
C SER A 409 -12.33 -28.74 5.98
N TYR A 410 -11.12 -28.27 6.27
CA TYR A 410 -10.28 -27.52 5.33
C TYR A 410 -10.07 -28.22 3.97
N ASP A 411 -9.92 -29.55 3.95
CA ASP A 411 -9.79 -30.37 2.73
C ASP A 411 -11.13 -30.77 2.06
N SER A 412 -12.28 -30.36 2.60
CA SER A 412 -13.59 -30.84 2.16
C SER A 412 -14.68 -29.77 2.26
N ASP A 413 -15.86 -30.09 2.78
CA ASP A 413 -16.94 -29.10 2.96
C ASP A 413 -16.60 -28.20 4.15
N MET A 414 -15.83 -27.13 3.90
CA MET A 414 -15.47 -26.12 4.90
C MET A 414 -16.71 -25.60 5.63
N ILE A 415 -16.64 -25.60 6.96
CA ILE A 415 -17.72 -25.13 7.84
C ILE A 415 -17.25 -23.86 8.52
N TYR A 416 -17.86 -22.73 8.20
CA TYR A 416 -17.45 -21.42 8.74
C TYR A 416 -18.03 -21.13 10.14
N THR A 417 -18.76 -22.07 10.72
CA THR A 417 -19.42 -21.92 12.04
C THR A 417 -18.91 -22.90 13.10
N ASP A 418 -17.86 -23.68 12.79
CA ASP A 418 -17.33 -24.72 13.67
C ASP A 418 -15.80 -24.78 13.54
N SER A 419 -15.09 -24.92 14.67
CA SER A 419 -13.63 -24.98 14.67
C SER A 419 -13.09 -26.39 14.45
N GLY A 420 -11.85 -26.47 13.94
CA GLY A 420 -11.11 -27.72 13.78
C GLY A 420 -10.74 -28.36 15.12
N GLU A 421 -10.23 -29.60 15.09
CA GLU A 421 -9.95 -30.37 16.31
C GLU A 421 -8.80 -29.81 17.18
N HIS A 422 -7.96 -28.94 16.63
CA HIS A 422 -6.84 -28.31 17.34
C HIS A 422 -7.15 -26.92 17.87
N PHE A 423 -8.30 -26.35 17.51
CA PHE A 423 -8.70 -25.00 17.88
C PHE A 423 -10.04 -25.02 18.63
N ASP A 424 -10.02 -24.54 19.86
CA ASP A 424 -11.22 -24.23 20.63
C ASP A 424 -11.48 -22.74 20.51
N HIS A 425 -12.35 -22.37 19.56
CA HIS A 425 -12.66 -20.97 19.28
C HIS A 425 -13.28 -20.27 20.50
N ARG A 426 -14.06 -20.98 21.34
CA ARG A 426 -14.66 -20.38 22.54
C ARG A 426 -13.60 -20.04 23.58
N ASP A 427 -12.68 -20.97 23.82
CA ASP A 427 -11.57 -20.73 24.76
C ASP A 427 -10.65 -19.60 24.28
N ALA A 428 -10.37 -19.50 22.97
CA ALA A 428 -9.57 -18.41 22.40
C ALA A 428 -10.31 -17.05 22.46
N TRP A 429 -11.58 -17.01 22.07
CA TRP A 429 -12.39 -15.78 22.07
C TRP A 429 -12.60 -15.23 23.48
N ASP A 430 -12.97 -16.08 24.44
CA ASP A 430 -13.13 -15.69 25.84
C ASP A 430 -11.78 -15.19 26.42
N TYR A 431 -10.67 -15.82 26.02
CA TYR A 431 -9.34 -15.38 26.43
C TYR A 431 -8.98 -14.00 25.90
N GLY A 432 -9.10 -13.75 24.59
CA GLY A 432 -8.82 -12.45 23.99
C GLY A 432 -9.65 -11.32 24.62
N GLN A 433 -10.92 -11.59 24.94
CA GLN A 433 -11.79 -10.65 25.65
C GLN A 433 -11.43 -10.46 27.13
N SER A 434 -10.69 -11.38 27.75
CA SER A 434 -10.23 -11.27 29.13
C SER A 434 -8.96 -10.44 29.32
N LEU A 435 -8.25 -10.17 28.22
CA LEU A 435 -7.03 -9.35 28.20
C LEU A 435 -7.35 -7.86 28.39
N ASN A 436 -6.32 -7.06 28.69
CA ASN A 436 -6.45 -5.62 28.85
C ASN A 436 -5.23 -4.88 28.27
N PRO A 437 -5.36 -4.26 27.08
CA PRO A 437 -6.58 -4.15 26.27
C PRO A 437 -7.08 -5.49 25.75
N SER A 438 -8.39 -5.61 25.55
CA SER A 438 -9.00 -6.80 24.96
C SER A 438 -8.60 -6.94 23.48
N VAL A 439 -8.45 -8.17 23.02
CA VAL A 439 -8.10 -8.49 21.62
C VAL A 439 -9.26 -9.22 20.95
N SER A 440 -9.61 -8.77 19.75
CA SER A 440 -10.63 -9.39 18.91
C SER A 440 -10.06 -10.48 17.99
N PHE A 441 -10.94 -11.28 17.42
CA PHE A 441 -10.62 -12.32 16.46
C PHE A 441 -11.10 -11.92 15.06
N MET A 442 -10.24 -12.14 14.06
CA MET A 442 -10.60 -12.07 12.65
C MET A 442 -10.88 -13.48 12.14
N ALA A 443 -12.12 -13.73 11.73
CA ALA A 443 -12.48 -15.02 11.13
C ALA A 443 -11.83 -15.16 9.76
N HIS A 444 -11.18 -16.30 9.48
CA HIS A 444 -10.68 -16.62 8.15
C HIS A 444 -11.69 -17.50 7.40
N ASN A 445 -12.16 -17.03 6.24
CA ASN A 445 -13.12 -17.69 5.36
C ASN A 445 -12.49 -17.90 3.96
N GLU A 446 -11.50 -18.77 3.87
CA GLU A 446 -11.00 -19.28 2.58
C GLU A 446 -12.11 -20.09 1.88
N THR A 447 -12.22 -20.01 0.55
CA THR A 447 -13.25 -20.73 -0.21
C THR A 447 -12.68 -21.82 -1.12
N VAL A 448 -11.38 -21.80 -1.39
CA VAL A 448 -10.66 -22.67 -2.34
C VAL A 448 -11.41 -22.81 -3.66
N GLY A 449 -11.88 -21.68 -4.19
CA GLY A 449 -12.68 -21.57 -5.41
C GLY A 449 -14.15 -22.02 -5.32
N TYR A 450 -14.62 -22.64 -4.24
CA TYR A 450 -16.00 -23.13 -4.11
C TYR A 450 -16.97 -22.09 -3.51
N VAL A 451 -17.17 -21.00 -4.25
CA VAL A 451 -18.02 -19.86 -3.83
C VAL A 451 -19.47 -20.26 -3.60
N ASP A 452 -20.01 -21.22 -4.35
CA ASP A 452 -21.37 -21.76 -4.14
C ASP A 452 -21.57 -22.34 -2.73
N ARG A 453 -20.54 -22.99 -2.17
CA ARG A 453 -20.56 -23.53 -0.80
C ARG A 453 -20.49 -22.42 0.22
N TYR A 454 -19.73 -21.37 -0.07
CA TYR A 454 -19.66 -20.19 0.77
C TYR A 454 -21.00 -19.44 0.81
N GLU A 455 -21.62 -19.21 -0.34
CA GLU A 455 -22.90 -18.49 -0.44
C GLU A 455 -24.03 -19.14 0.36
N ARG A 456 -24.03 -20.49 0.46
CA ARG A 456 -25.01 -21.27 1.24
C ARG A 456 -24.86 -21.11 2.75
N GLN A 457 -23.67 -20.70 3.21
CA GLN A 457 -23.34 -20.54 4.63
C GLN A 457 -23.16 -19.07 5.04
N LEU A 458 -23.03 -18.15 4.08
CA LEU A 458 -22.67 -16.74 4.30
C LEU A 458 -23.54 -16.06 5.37
N ASP A 459 -24.87 -16.12 5.22
CA ASP A 459 -25.81 -15.43 6.12
C ASP A 459 -25.71 -16.00 7.55
N ASP A 460 -25.66 -17.33 7.67
CA ASP A 460 -25.56 -18.01 8.97
C ASP A 460 -24.21 -17.73 9.65
N ALA A 461 -23.10 -17.78 8.89
CA ALA A 461 -21.76 -17.53 9.40
C ALA A 461 -21.60 -16.08 9.87
N TYR A 462 -22.00 -15.10 9.05
CA TYR A 462 -21.85 -13.68 9.39
C TYR A 462 -22.80 -13.26 10.51
N SER A 463 -24.03 -13.78 10.53
CA SER A 463 -24.93 -13.54 11.66
C SER A 463 -24.38 -14.14 12.95
N TRP A 464 -23.76 -15.32 12.89
CA TRP A 464 -23.13 -15.91 14.06
C TRP A 464 -21.94 -15.07 14.54
N TYR A 465 -21.02 -14.71 13.65
CA TYR A 465 -19.89 -13.83 13.98
C TYR A 465 -20.35 -12.51 14.61
N GLY A 466 -21.35 -11.83 14.02
CA GLY A 466 -21.87 -10.55 14.53
C GLY A 466 -22.60 -10.64 15.88
N GLU A 467 -23.02 -11.83 16.31
CA GLU A 467 -23.56 -12.05 17.67
C GLU A 467 -22.44 -12.16 18.73
N GLU A 468 -21.21 -12.48 18.31
CA GLU A 468 -20.07 -12.71 19.16
C GLU A 468 -19.22 -11.43 19.30
N VAL A 469 -19.19 -10.84 20.50
CA VAL A 469 -18.42 -9.59 20.75
C VAL A 469 -16.93 -9.74 20.41
N ALA A 470 -16.41 -10.97 20.52
CA ALA A 470 -15.03 -11.31 20.24
C ALA A 470 -14.66 -11.21 18.75
N VAL A 471 -15.61 -11.35 17.82
CA VAL A 471 -15.33 -11.30 16.38
C VAL A 471 -15.72 -9.92 15.84
N ASN A 472 -14.79 -9.23 15.18
CA ASN A 472 -15.03 -7.89 14.62
C ASN A 472 -14.76 -7.80 13.12
N SER A 473 -14.05 -8.78 12.55
CA SER A 473 -13.65 -8.75 11.15
C SER A 473 -13.55 -10.13 10.52
N ILE A 474 -13.53 -10.16 9.19
CA ILE A 474 -13.35 -11.36 8.37
C ILE A 474 -12.21 -11.11 7.37
N LYS A 475 -11.32 -12.08 7.22
CA LYS A 475 -10.46 -12.25 6.03
C LYS A 475 -11.11 -13.35 5.17
N SER A 476 -11.53 -13.05 3.96
CA SER A 476 -12.02 -14.05 2.99
C SER A 476 -10.97 -14.29 1.91
N GLY A 477 -10.89 -15.50 1.36
CA GLY A 477 -10.01 -15.85 0.23
C GLY A 477 -10.75 -16.65 -0.84
N TYR A 478 -10.27 -16.56 -2.09
CA TYR A 478 -10.89 -17.15 -3.27
C TYR A 478 -9.92 -17.97 -4.11
N VAL A 479 -8.83 -18.47 -3.52
CA VAL A 479 -7.75 -19.21 -4.19
C VAL A 479 -8.25 -20.28 -5.16
N ASP A 480 -8.16 -19.99 -6.46
CA ASP A 480 -8.23 -20.92 -7.58
C ASP A 480 -7.51 -20.28 -8.79
N GLU A 481 -6.60 -21.02 -9.42
CA GLU A 481 -5.72 -20.47 -10.46
C GLU A 481 -6.44 -20.19 -11.79
N ASP A 482 -7.60 -20.79 -12.04
CA ASP A 482 -8.24 -20.75 -13.37
C ASP A 482 -9.70 -20.31 -13.35
N ASN A 483 -10.44 -20.49 -12.23
CA ASN A 483 -11.86 -20.13 -12.13
C ASN A 483 -12.47 -20.43 -10.75
N VAL A 484 -13.63 -19.84 -10.47
CA VAL A 484 -14.42 -20.13 -9.27
C VAL A 484 -15.74 -20.82 -9.60
N ASN A 485 -16.22 -21.67 -8.69
CA ASN A 485 -17.53 -22.30 -8.80
C ASN A 485 -18.61 -21.44 -8.12
N LEU A 486 -19.58 -20.98 -8.90
CA LEU A 486 -20.74 -20.26 -8.42
C LEU A 486 -21.99 -20.72 -9.20
N HIS A 487 -23.09 -20.97 -8.49
CA HIS A 487 -24.38 -21.37 -9.07
C HIS A 487 -24.30 -22.57 -10.05
N ASP A 488 -23.52 -23.59 -9.68
CA ASP A 488 -23.26 -24.79 -10.50
C ASP A 488 -22.56 -24.50 -11.85
N GLN A 489 -21.92 -23.33 -11.98
CA GLN A 489 -21.16 -22.90 -13.15
C GLN A 489 -19.74 -22.49 -12.76
N THR A 490 -18.86 -22.51 -13.75
CA THR A 490 -17.46 -22.08 -13.64
C THR A 490 -17.39 -20.64 -14.11
N HIS A 491 -17.02 -19.71 -13.24
CA HIS A 491 -16.96 -18.27 -13.45
C HIS A 491 -15.52 -17.76 -13.36
N HIS A 492 -15.22 -16.64 -14.03
CA HIS A 492 -13.99 -15.91 -13.76
C HIS A 492 -14.14 -15.06 -12.50
N HIS A 493 -13.06 -14.81 -11.76
CA HIS A 493 -13.08 -13.98 -10.55
C HIS A 493 -13.63 -12.57 -10.83
N HIS A 494 -13.45 -12.07 -12.04
CA HIS A 494 -13.77 -10.69 -12.39
C HIS A 494 -15.02 -10.55 -13.28
N ASP A 495 -15.77 -11.63 -13.49
CA ASP A 495 -17.04 -11.56 -14.23
C ASP A 495 -18.18 -10.92 -13.42
N GLN A 496 -19.30 -10.66 -14.07
CA GLN A 496 -20.45 -10.00 -13.45
C GLN A 496 -20.99 -10.74 -12.22
N GLU A 497 -21.03 -12.08 -12.23
CA GLU A 497 -21.62 -12.86 -11.14
C GLU A 497 -20.71 -12.88 -9.91
N MET A 498 -19.39 -12.93 -10.11
CA MET A 498 -18.45 -12.76 -9.01
C MET A 498 -18.44 -11.33 -8.44
N VAL A 499 -18.56 -10.30 -9.29
CA VAL A 499 -18.77 -8.91 -8.81
C VAL A 499 -20.01 -8.81 -7.90
N LYS A 500 -21.11 -9.49 -8.25
CA LYS A 500 -22.31 -9.58 -7.39
C LYS A 500 -22.03 -10.34 -6.09
N HIS A 501 -21.28 -11.44 -6.15
CA HIS A 501 -20.89 -12.19 -4.96
C HIS A 501 -20.09 -11.33 -3.97
N TYR A 502 -19.04 -10.63 -4.42
CA TYR A 502 -18.27 -9.74 -3.56
C TYR A 502 -19.17 -8.65 -2.96
N ARG A 503 -20.08 -8.07 -3.75
CA ARG A 503 -21.07 -7.10 -3.26
C ARG A 503 -21.96 -7.68 -2.17
N ARG A 504 -22.41 -8.94 -2.32
CA ARG A 504 -23.20 -9.65 -1.32
C ARG A 504 -22.40 -9.87 -0.04
N SER A 505 -21.14 -10.31 -0.14
CA SER A 505 -20.25 -10.48 1.02
C SER A 505 -20.09 -9.16 1.80
N ILE A 506 -19.77 -8.05 1.11
CA ILE A 506 -19.60 -6.72 1.73
C ILE A 506 -20.86 -6.28 2.48
N THR A 507 -22.02 -6.40 1.82
CA THR A 507 -23.31 -5.94 2.37
C THR A 507 -23.77 -6.82 3.53
N THR A 508 -23.63 -8.13 3.43
CA THR A 508 -23.96 -9.07 4.51
C THR A 508 -23.07 -8.85 5.73
N ALA A 509 -21.77 -8.53 5.52
CA ALA A 509 -20.87 -8.17 6.62
C ALA A 509 -21.31 -6.86 7.30
N ALA A 510 -21.71 -5.86 6.52
CA ALA A 510 -22.22 -4.58 7.06
C ALA A 510 -23.51 -4.76 7.87
N GLU A 511 -24.43 -5.61 7.43
CA GLU A 511 -25.67 -5.96 8.15
C GLU A 511 -25.43 -6.63 9.51
N ASN A 512 -24.22 -7.17 9.71
CA ASN A 512 -23.80 -7.84 10.95
C ASN A 512 -22.68 -7.10 11.69
N GLU A 513 -22.41 -5.84 11.35
CA GLU A 513 -21.39 -4.99 12.01
C GLU A 513 -19.97 -5.61 11.97
N LEU A 514 -19.62 -6.22 10.83
CA LEU A 514 -18.32 -6.85 10.59
C LEU A 514 -17.52 -6.11 9.51
N MET A 515 -16.24 -5.91 9.81
CA MET A 515 -15.25 -5.42 8.86
C MET A 515 -14.79 -6.55 7.93
N LEU A 516 -14.48 -6.22 6.69
CA LEU A 516 -14.09 -7.20 5.67
C LEU A 516 -12.72 -6.86 5.06
N ASN A 517 -11.87 -7.88 4.99
CA ASN A 517 -10.66 -7.99 4.20
C ASN A 517 -10.85 -9.14 3.20
N ALA A 518 -10.54 -8.94 1.91
CA ALA A 518 -10.70 -9.97 0.89
C ALA A 518 -9.40 -10.20 0.08
N HIS A 519 -8.92 -11.43 0.06
CA HIS A 519 -7.85 -11.94 -0.81
C HIS A 519 -8.48 -12.55 -2.09
N GLU A 520 -7.69 -12.73 -3.15
CA GLU A 520 -8.11 -12.99 -4.56
C GLU A 520 -9.38 -12.22 -4.99
N PRO A 521 -9.48 -10.91 -4.74
CA PRO A 521 -10.73 -10.17 -4.86
C PRO A 521 -10.91 -9.63 -6.29
N ILE A 522 -12.10 -9.10 -6.60
CA ILE A 522 -12.20 -8.05 -7.62
C ILE A 522 -11.33 -6.85 -7.21
N LYS A 523 -10.66 -6.17 -8.15
CA LYS A 523 -9.93 -4.92 -7.90
C LYS A 523 -10.82 -3.84 -7.25
N PRO A 524 -10.28 -2.92 -6.42
CA PRO A 524 -11.09 -1.84 -5.88
C PRO A 524 -11.53 -0.88 -6.98
N THR A 525 -12.66 -0.21 -6.74
CA THR A 525 -13.21 0.80 -7.67
C THR A 525 -13.85 1.95 -6.89
N GLY A 526 -13.32 2.25 -5.69
CA GLY A 526 -13.82 3.30 -4.78
C GLY A 526 -15.05 2.93 -3.92
N VAL A 527 -15.55 1.71 -4.05
CA VAL A 527 -16.75 1.19 -3.36
C VAL A 527 -16.73 1.34 -1.83
N ARG A 528 -15.55 1.48 -1.22
CA ARG A 528 -15.40 1.77 0.22
C ARG A 528 -16.05 3.08 0.67
N ARG A 529 -16.31 4.02 -0.25
CA ARG A 529 -17.15 5.21 0.05
C ARG A 529 -18.58 4.79 0.42
N THR A 530 -19.14 3.86 -0.35
CA THR A 530 -20.52 3.37 -0.19
C THR A 530 -20.61 2.38 0.97
N TYR A 531 -19.61 1.52 1.13
CA TYR A 531 -19.53 0.50 2.18
C TYR A 531 -18.17 0.55 2.88
N PRO A 532 -18.00 1.44 3.87
CA PRO A 532 -16.74 1.65 4.55
C PRO A 532 -16.27 0.47 5.41
N ASN A 533 -17.11 -0.54 5.63
CA ASN A 533 -16.69 -1.77 6.30
C ASN A 533 -15.80 -2.65 5.42
N PHE A 534 -15.71 -2.39 4.11
CA PHE A 534 -14.73 -3.04 3.27
C PHE A 534 -13.38 -2.36 3.43
N MET A 535 -12.64 -2.82 4.43
CA MET A 535 -11.44 -2.15 4.98
C MET A 535 -10.26 -2.23 4.04
N THR A 536 -10.09 -3.38 3.38
CA THR A 536 -8.94 -3.61 2.52
C THR A 536 -9.17 -4.87 1.69
N ARG A 537 -8.25 -5.13 0.77
CA ARG A 537 -8.21 -6.34 -0.04
C ARG A 537 -6.80 -6.50 -0.61
N GLU A 538 -6.39 -7.71 -0.96
CA GLU A 538 -5.08 -7.94 -1.58
C GLU A 538 -5.11 -7.55 -3.07
N GLY A 539 -5.34 -8.50 -3.98
CA GLY A 539 -5.48 -8.23 -5.42
C GLY A 539 -4.25 -7.52 -6.01
N ALA A 540 -3.06 -7.94 -5.58
CA ALA A 540 -1.73 -7.65 -6.10
C ALA A 540 -0.75 -8.59 -5.38
N ALA A 541 0.47 -8.77 -5.89
CA ALA A 541 1.46 -9.63 -5.24
C ALA A 541 1.81 -9.07 -3.84
N GLY A 542 1.24 -9.68 -2.80
CA GLY A 542 1.45 -9.36 -1.40
C GLY A 542 2.69 -10.05 -0.83
N LEU A 543 3.00 -9.82 0.45
CA LEU A 543 4.17 -10.40 1.12
C LEU A 543 4.31 -11.93 0.92
N GLU A 544 3.20 -12.66 0.79
CA GLU A 544 3.22 -14.11 0.52
C GLU A 544 4.06 -14.51 -0.70
N TYR A 545 4.14 -13.66 -1.72
CA TYR A 545 4.95 -13.89 -2.91
C TYR A 545 6.47 -13.82 -2.66
N GLN A 546 6.92 -13.35 -1.50
CA GLN A 546 8.33 -13.45 -1.11
C GLN A 546 8.76 -14.90 -0.87
N ASN A 547 7.82 -15.82 -0.67
CA ASN A 547 8.13 -17.21 -0.35
C ASN A 547 7.95 -18.19 -1.53
N PHE A 548 7.50 -17.73 -2.71
CA PHE A 548 7.28 -18.61 -3.87
C PHE A 548 8.53 -18.80 -4.75
N SER A 549 9.56 -17.94 -4.66
CA SER A 549 10.86 -18.09 -5.35
C SER A 549 12.01 -17.47 -4.57
N ALA A 550 13.24 -17.93 -4.84
CA ALA A 550 14.46 -17.29 -4.34
C ALA A 550 14.58 -15.81 -4.73
N ASP A 551 14.08 -15.43 -5.91
CA ASP A 551 14.09 -14.02 -6.35
C ASP A 551 13.03 -13.17 -5.65
N GLY A 552 12.01 -13.80 -5.03
CA GLY A 552 10.92 -13.15 -4.29
C GLY A 552 10.21 -12.06 -5.08
N ILE A 553 9.68 -11.07 -4.35
CA ILE A 553 9.10 -9.87 -4.96
C ILE A 553 10.23 -8.87 -5.20
N PRO A 554 10.44 -8.37 -6.44
CA PRO A 554 11.49 -7.40 -6.70
C PRO A 554 11.25 -6.10 -5.91
N PRO A 555 12.29 -5.48 -5.32
CA PRO A 555 12.22 -4.17 -4.67
C PRO A 555 11.42 -3.10 -5.42
N SER A 556 11.53 -3.03 -6.74
CA SER A 556 10.77 -2.10 -7.60
C SER A 556 9.25 -2.25 -7.50
N HIS A 557 8.72 -3.41 -7.07
CA HIS A 557 7.29 -3.67 -6.96
C HIS A 557 6.61 -2.70 -5.99
N THR A 558 7.08 -2.62 -4.74
CA THR A 558 6.42 -1.81 -3.70
C THR A 558 6.61 -0.30 -3.85
N VAL A 559 7.57 0.15 -4.66
CA VAL A 559 7.70 1.57 -5.09
C VAL A 559 6.93 1.89 -6.38
N THR A 560 6.35 0.88 -7.04
CA THR A 560 5.41 1.05 -8.16
C THR A 560 3.96 1.01 -7.68
N THR A 561 3.66 0.13 -6.73
CA THR A 561 2.32 -0.15 -6.18
C THR A 561 1.50 1.10 -5.79
N PRO A 562 2.07 2.15 -5.16
CA PRO A 562 1.35 3.40 -4.86
C PRO A 562 0.74 4.08 -6.09
N PHE A 563 1.37 3.94 -7.26
CA PHE A 563 1.01 4.61 -8.50
C PHE A 563 0.25 3.71 -9.47
N THR A 564 -0.09 2.49 -9.07
CA THR A 564 -0.85 1.53 -9.87
C THR A 564 -1.98 0.94 -9.03
N ARG A 565 -1.79 -0.22 -8.39
CA ARG A 565 -2.86 -0.90 -7.62
C ARG A 565 -3.45 -0.04 -6.52
N MET A 566 -2.66 0.81 -5.85
CA MET A 566 -3.18 1.69 -4.79
C MET A 566 -4.01 2.86 -5.30
N LEU A 567 -3.85 3.27 -6.56
CA LEU A 567 -4.74 4.27 -7.16
C LEU A 567 -6.20 3.79 -7.15
N ALA A 568 -6.42 2.47 -7.27
CA ALA A 568 -7.74 1.86 -7.15
C ALA A 568 -8.29 1.92 -5.73
N GLY A 569 -7.43 1.69 -4.72
CA GLY A 569 -7.81 1.64 -3.32
C GLY A 569 -6.80 0.86 -2.45
N PRO A 570 -7.11 0.71 -1.15
CA PRO A 570 -6.21 0.11 -0.16
C PRO A 570 -5.79 -1.32 -0.52
N ILE A 571 -4.64 -1.72 0.05
CA ILE A 571 -4.04 -3.04 -0.14
C ILE A 571 -3.70 -3.65 1.21
N ASP A 572 -4.09 -4.90 1.41
CA ASP A 572 -3.58 -5.72 2.50
C ASP A 572 -2.25 -6.36 2.08
N HIS A 573 -1.15 -5.61 2.17
CA HIS A 573 0.17 -6.09 1.73
C HIS A 573 0.87 -6.97 2.77
N CYS A 574 0.40 -6.94 4.00
CA CYS A 574 0.99 -7.60 5.17
C CYS A 574 2.47 -7.20 5.45
N PRO A 575 2.79 -5.92 5.73
CA PRO A 575 4.17 -5.52 6.02
C PRO A 575 4.64 -5.93 7.43
N GLY A 576 5.90 -5.62 7.72
CA GLY A 576 6.45 -5.64 9.07
C GLY A 576 7.35 -6.84 9.38
N ILE A 577 7.98 -7.47 8.39
CA ILE A 577 8.92 -8.59 8.62
C ILE A 577 10.23 -8.08 9.24
N PHE A 578 10.55 -8.52 10.44
CA PHE A 578 11.75 -8.15 11.19
C PHE A 578 12.90 -9.12 10.95
N ASP A 579 12.59 -10.40 10.75
CA ASP A 579 13.54 -11.37 10.23
C ASP A 579 13.26 -11.70 8.76
N VAL A 580 13.95 -11.00 7.87
CA VAL A 580 13.80 -11.19 6.42
C VAL A 580 14.47 -12.46 5.86
N PHE A 581 15.30 -13.17 6.62
CA PHE A 581 16.01 -14.36 6.10
C PHE A 581 15.26 -15.67 6.36
N TYR A 582 14.70 -15.89 7.56
CA TYR A 582 13.90 -17.07 7.90
C TYR A 582 14.42 -18.45 7.40
N ASP A 583 15.74 -18.58 7.16
CA ASP A 583 16.45 -19.75 6.62
C ASP A 583 16.24 -21.05 7.41
N GLU A 584 15.69 -20.96 8.63
CA GLU A 584 15.47 -22.09 9.54
C GLU A 584 14.32 -23.01 9.08
N TYR A 585 13.46 -22.55 8.17
CA TYR A 585 12.28 -23.27 7.73
C TYR A 585 12.40 -23.75 6.27
N GLU A 586 12.56 -25.06 6.10
CA GLU A 586 12.54 -25.74 4.79
C GLU A 586 11.15 -26.38 4.57
N GLY A 587 10.13 -25.64 4.10
CA GLY A 587 8.82 -26.31 3.93
C GLY A 587 7.57 -25.55 3.50
N GLY A 588 7.65 -24.27 3.18
CA GLY A 588 6.49 -23.50 2.68
C GLY A 588 5.91 -24.03 1.37
N LEU A 589 4.74 -23.52 0.96
CA LEU A 589 4.20 -23.73 -0.39
C LEU A 589 5.26 -23.27 -1.41
N GLN A 590 5.93 -24.23 -2.06
CA GLN A 590 7.03 -24.06 -3.02
C GLN A 590 8.41 -23.75 -2.39
N ALA A 591 9.11 -24.85 -2.09
CA ALA A 591 10.40 -24.92 -1.40
C ALA A 591 11.61 -24.55 -2.28
N ASP A 592 11.88 -23.24 -2.44
CA ASP A 592 13.24 -22.79 -2.69
C ASP A 592 13.91 -22.46 -1.33
N PRO A 593 14.94 -23.20 -0.90
CA PRO A 593 15.63 -22.94 0.36
C PRO A 593 16.40 -21.60 0.37
N ASP A 594 16.53 -20.94 -0.78
CA ASP A 594 17.15 -19.61 -0.90
C ASP A 594 16.10 -18.47 -0.86
N CYS A 595 14.82 -18.76 -0.55
CA CYS A 595 13.76 -17.75 -0.37
C CYS A 595 14.06 -16.80 0.81
N ARG A 596 13.73 -15.52 0.62
CA ARG A 596 13.80 -14.49 1.67
C ARG A 596 12.87 -13.32 1.32
N VAL A 597 12.59 -12.45 2.30
CA VAL A 597 11.97 -11.15 2.00
C VAL A 597 13.01 -10.23 1.37
N GLN A 598 12.74 -9.74 0.16
CA GLN A 598 13.64 -8.89 -0.64
C GLN A 598 13.63 -7.42 -0.21
N THR A 599 13.78 -7.15 1.08
CA THR A 599 13.84 -5.79 1.66
C THR A 599 14.82 -5.72 2.84
N THR A 600 15.07 -4.52 3.35
CA THR A 600 15.65 -4.30 4.69
C THR A 600 14.56 -4.17 5.76
N ARG A 601 14.94 -4.22 7.05
CA ARG A 601 14.04 -3.99 8.18
C ARG A 601 13.52 -2.56 8.22
N ALA A 602 14.36 -1.56 7.95
CA ALA A 602 13.92 -0.16 7.89
C ALA A 602 12.86 0.05 6.79
N ARG A 603 13.00 -0.63 5.64
CA ARG A 603 11.96 -0.62 4.60
C ARG A 603 10.63 -1.23 5.05
N GLN A 604 10.65 -2.28 5.87
CA GLN A 604 9.43 -2.90 6.40
C GLN A 604 8.67 -1.93 7.32
N LEU A 605 9.38 -1.04 8.02
CA LEU A 605 8.76 0.08 8.76
C LEU A 605 8.18 1.13 7.80
N ALA A 606 8.90 1.48 6.72
CA ALA A 606 8.48 2.46 5.74
C ALA A 606 7.19 2.06 5.00
N HIS A 607 6.90 0.77 4.88
CA HIS A 607 5.69 0.28 4.23
C HIS A 607 4.39 0.71 4.93
N TYR A 608 4.38 0.90 6.26
CA TYR A 608 3.16 1.30 6.99
C TYR A 608 2.57 2.64 6.52
N PRO A 609 3.35 3.74 6.42
CA PRO A 609 2.86 4.97 5.81
C PRO A 609 2.84 4.92 4.28
N MET A 610 3.61 4.08 3.60
CA MET A 610 3.55 4.02 2.13
C MET A 610 2.26 3.36 1.63
N ILE A 611 1.89 2.21 2.19
CA ILE A 611 0.79 1.38 1.71
C ILE A 611 -0.46 1.68 2.53
N LEU A 612 -1.50 2.22 1.89
CA LEU A 612 -2.76 2.54 2.57
C LEU A 612 -3.57 1.26 2.79
N SER A 613 -3.98 1.01 4.04
CA SER A 613 -4.92 -0.06 4.39
C SER A 613 -5.74 0.33 5.62
N GLY A 614 -7.03 -0.01 5.64
CA GLY A 614 -7.87 0.14 6.83
C GLY A 614 -7.61 -0.95 7.88
N LEU A 615 -6.95 -2.05 7.49
CA LEU A 615 -6.44 -3.09 8.38
C LEU A 615 -4.98 -3.34 8.02
N GLN A 616 -4.04 -2.99 8.90
CA GLN A 616 -2.61 -3.18 8.64
C GLN A 616 -2.08 -4.36 9.42
N MET A 617 -1.41 -5.30 8.74
CA MET A 617 -0.80 -6.41 9.44
C MET A 617 0.51 -6.02 10.13
N VAL A 618 0.78 -6.67 11.25
CA VAL A 618 2.10 -6.87 11.85
C VAL A 618 2.42 -8.34 11.61
N ALA A 619 3.05 -8.59 10.45
CA ALA A 619 2.96 -9.88 9.77
C ALA A 619 3.88 -10.98 10.30
N ASP A 620 5.00 -10.62 10.93
CA ASP A 620 6.04 -11.58 11.28
C ASP A 620 5.65 -12.47 12.46
N LEU A 621 6.48 -13.48 12.71
CA LEU A 621 6.36 -14.31 13.90
C LEU A 621 6.66 -13.48 15.15
N VAL A 622 5.89 -13.73 16.22
CA VAL A 622 6.05 -13.03 17.50
C VAL A 622 7.49 -13.08 18.02
N GLU A 623 8.18 -14.22 17.89
CA GLU A 623 9.58 -14.38 18.31
C GLU A 623 10.60 -13.54 17.54
N TYR A 624 10.27 -13.03 16.35
CA TYR A 624 11.15 -12.13 15.60
C TYR A 624 10.94 -10.66 15.98
N TYR A 625 9.90 -10.37 16.76
CA TYR A 625 9.70 -9.07 17.39
C TYR A 625 10.25 -8.97 18.80
N VAL A 626 10.57 -10.08 19.47
CA VAL A 626 10.91 -10.10 20.90
C VAL A 626 12.25 -10.77 21.18
N ASP A 627 12.97 -10.29 22.20
CA ASP A 627 14.19 -10.97 22.67
C ASP A 627 13.83 -12.04 23.72
N GLY A 628 13.96 -13.30 23.31
CA GLY A 628 13.67 -14.46 24.17
C GLY A 628 12.17 -14.74 24.35
N ASP A 629 11.77 -15.05 25.59
CA ASP A 629 10.38 -15.43 25.92
C ASP A 629 9.54 -14.27 26.49
N ASP A 630 10.14 -13.07 26.67
CA ASP A 630 9.44 -11.90 27.23
C ASP A 630 8.76 -11.12 26.10
N LEU A 631 7.43 -11.22 26.02
CA LEU A 631 6.65 -10.55 24.99
C LEU A 631 6.74 -9.01 25.05
N SER A 632 7.21 -8.42 26.15
CA SER A 632 7.38 -6.97 26.29
C SER A 632 8.74 -6.46 25.81
N ASP A 633 9.73 -7.34 25.64
CA ASP A 633 11.10 -6.99 25.27
C ASP A 633 11.26 -6.94 23.74
N VAL A 634 10.85 -5.82 23.14
CA VAL A 634 10.90 -5.57 21.70
C VAL A 634 12.06 -4.63 21.36
N PRO A 635 12.68 -4.74 20.17
CA PRO A 635 13.76 -3.85 19.79
C PRO A 635 13.24 -2.40 19.58
N PRO A 636 14.10 -1.38 19.74
CA PRO A 636 13.68 0.03 19.76
C PRO A 636 12.88 0.48 18.52
N GLU A 637 13.16 -0.09 17.35
CA GLU A 637 12.49 0.21 16.09
C GLU A 637 11.05 -0.32 16.00
N PHE A 638 10.67 -1.32 16.82
CA PHE A 638 9.28 -1.78 16.93
C PHE A 638 8.35 -0.69 17.48
N GLN A 639 8.90 0.32 18.17
CA GLN A 639 8.14 1.49 18.61
C GLN A 639 7.44 2.20 17.44
N PHE A 640 8.03 2.21 16.24
CA PHE A 640 7.39 2.78 15.06
C PHE A 640 6.09 2.05 14.72
N ILE A 641 6.09 0.70 14.73
CA ILE A 641 4.88 -0.12 14.47
C ILE A 641 3.82 0.14 15.53
N LYS A 642 4.21 0.30 16.80
CA LYS A 642 3.27 0.60 17.89
C LYS A 642 2.57 1.94 17.68
N ASP A 643 3.32 2.95 17.27
CA ASP A 643 2.81 4.32 17.21
C ASP A 643 2.14 4.68 15.87
N VAL A 644 2.58 4.08 14.75
CA VAL A 644 2.05 4.43 13.42
C VAL A 644 0.55 4.14 13.33
N PRO A 645 -0.29 5.11 12.92
CA PRO A 645 -1.72 4.91 12.78
C PRO A 645 -2.04 4.19 11.47
N VAL A 646 -3.32 3.89 11.26
CA VAL A 646 -3.81 3.28 10.01
C VAL A 646 -4.87 4.13 9.30
N ASP A 647 -5.26 5.24 9.93
CA ASP A 647 -6.21 6.22 9.42
C ASP A 647 -5.59 7.62 9.45
N TRP A 648 -5.88 8.41 8.41
CA TRP A 648 -5.09 9.58 8.07
C TRP A 648 -5.98 10.77 7.75
N ASP A 649 -5.60 11.93 8.28
CA ASP A 649 -6.24 13.20 7.99
C ASP A 649 -5.84 13.74 6.62
N GLU A 650 -4.64 13.40 6.16
CA GLU A 650 -4.01 13.93 4.95
C GLU A 650 -2.92 12.99 4.45
N THR A 651 -2.74 12.91 3.14
CA THR A 651 -1.65 12.20 2.47
C THR A 651 -1.03 13.11 1.42
N THR A 652 0.29 13.12 1.34
CA THR A 652 1.02 13.77 0.27
C THR A 652 2.22 12.90 -0.17
N VAL A 653 2.71 13.14 -1.37
CA VAL A 653 3.90 12.47 -1.93
C VAL A 653 4.98 13.52 -2.18
N PRO A 654 5.88 13.76 -1.21
CA PRO A 654 6.89 14.81 -1.34
C PRO A 654 7.83 14.61 -2.53
N THR A 655 8.15 13.36 -2.86
CA THR A 655 9.01 13.02 -4.00
C THR A 655 8.80 11.56 -4.43
N ALA A 656 8.90 11.28 -5.73
CA ALA A 656 8.84 9.93 -6.26
C ALA A 656 9.36 9.86 -7.71
N SER A 657 9.89 8.68 -8.06
CA SER A 657 10.04 8.23 -9.45
C SER A 657 9.47 6.81 -9.54
N ILE A 658 8.41 6.62 -10.33
CA ILE A 658 7.61 5.39 -10.34
C ILE A 658 8.51 4.20 -10.71
N GLY A 659 8.55 3.19 -9.84
CA GLY A 659 9.39 2.01 -10.02
C GLY A 659 10.84 2.15 -9.58
N GLU A 660 11.28 3.36 -9.20
CA GLU A 660 12.65 3.62 -8.73
C GLU A 660 12.70 3.98 -7.25
N TYR A 661 11.89 4.93 -6.78
CA TYR A 661 11.81 5.29 -5.37
C TYR A 661 10.49 6.00 -5.05
N THR A 662 10.10 6.00 -3.80
CA THR A 662 8.85 6.64 -3.35
C THR A 662 9.00 7.17 -1.93
N ALA A 663 8.61 8.43 -1.72
CA ALA A 663 8.38 9.00 -0.40
C ALA A 663 6.88 9.36 -0.27
N ILE A 664 6.21 8.83 0.75
CA ILE A 664 4.82 9.18 1.08
C ILE A 664 4.78 9.68 2.51
N ALA A 665 4.16 10.84 2.72
CA ALA A 665 3.91 11.43 4.03
C ALA A 665 2.41 11.44 4.32
N ARG A 666 2.03 11.06 5.54
CA ARG A 666 0.63 11.07 5.99
C ARG A 666 0.49 11.70 7.37
N ARG A 667 -0.54 12.52 7.55
CA ARG A 667 -0.84 13.18 8.83
C ARG A 667 -1.93 12.43 9.59
N SER A 668 -1.79 12.30 10.90
CA SER A 668 -2.86 11.87 11.80
C SER A 668 -2.82 12.75 13.05
N GLY A 669 -3.87 13.55 13.26
CA GLY A 669 -3.85 14.64 14.22
C GLY A 669 -2.77 15.66 13.87
N THR A 670 -1.79 15.82 14.75
CA THR A 670 -0.64 16.72 14.58
C THR A 670 0.62 16.04 14.06
N ASP A 671 0.62 14.70 14.03
CA ASP A 671 1.82 13.92 13.77
C ASP A 671 1.85 13.52 12.30
N TRP A 672 3.01 13.64 11.68
CA TRP A 672 3.28 13.19 10.33
C TRP A 672 4.11 11.91 10.34
N TRP A 673 3.82 11.05 9.37
CA TRP A 673 4.43 9.74 9.21
C TRP A 673 4.92 9.62 7.78
N VAL A 674 6.22 9.43 7.61
CA VAL A 674 6.86 9.37 6.30
C VAL A 674 7.46 7.99 6.09
N GLY A 675 7.21 7.40 4.93
CA GLY A 675 7.90 6.19 4.47
C GLY A 675 8.61 6.48 3.16
N VAL A 676 9.87 6.10 3.09
CA VAL A 676 10.74 6.22 1.92
C VAL A 676 11.28 4.83 1.58
N ALA A 677 11.26 4.46 0.31
CA ALA A 677 11.88 3.22 -0.16
C ALA A 677 12.49 3.38 -1.55
N THR A 678 13.49 2.56 -1.85
CA THR A 678 14.17 2.48 -3.16
C THR A 678 13.95 1.11 -3.83
N ASP A 679 14.22 1.04 -5.12
CA ASP A 679 14.23 -0.16 -5.94
C ASP A 679 15.50 -1.03 -5.71
N GLU A 680 15.89 -1.83 -6.69
CA GLU A 680 17.09 -2.67 -6.63
C GLU A 680 18.40 -1.87 -6.63
N ASN A 681 18.33 -0.54 -6.78
CA ASN A 681 19.48 0.34 -6.78
C ASN A 681 19.57 1.11 -5.45
N PRO A 682 20.76 1.19 -4.82
CA PRO A 682 20.97 2.07 -3.67
C PRO A 682 20.86 3.54 -4.11
N ARG A 683 20.23 4.38 -3.28
CA ARG A 683 19.93 5.78 -3.62
C ARG A 683 19.99 6.67 -2.39
N THR A 684 20.34 7.93 -2.63
CA THR A 684 20.05 9.04 -1.71
C THR A 684 18.91 9.84 -2.32
N VAL A 685 17.83 10.02 -1.57
CA VAL A 685 16.63 10.75 -1.99
C VAL A 685 16.43 11.96 -1.08
N ASP A 686 16.27 13.14 -1.69
CA ASP A 686 15.91 14.36 -0.98
C ASP A 686 14.41 14.39 -0.72
N VAL A 687 14.01 14.41 0.56
CA VAL A 687 12.62 14.44 1.01
C VAL A 687 12.31 15.82 1.61
N PRO A 688 11.75 16.75 0.83
CA PRO A 688 11.38 18.07 1.32
C PRO A 688 10.20 17.98 2.30
N LEU A 689 10.28 18.67 3.44
CA LEU A 689 9.24 18.70 4.47
C LEU A 689 8.27 19.88 4.33
N GLU A 690 8.09 20.40 3.12
CA GLU A 690 7.25 21.59 2.82
C GLU A 690 5.77 21.40 3.19
N PHE A 691 5.35 20.16 3.48
CA PHE A 691 4.00 19.81 3.93
C PHE A 691 3.75 20.07 5.43
N LEU A 692 4.78 20.38 6.22
CA LEU A 692 4.65 20.71 7.64
C LEU A 692 4.00 22.09 7.83
N ASP A 693 3.36 22.30 8.98
CA ASP A 693 2.72 23.58 9.28
C ASP A 693 3.77 24.67 9.46
N SER A 694 3.56 25.80 8.76
CA SER A 694 4.50 26.91 8.81
C SER A 694 4.69 27.45 10.23
N GLU A 695 5.92 27.84 10.58
CA GLU A 695 6.28 28.40 11.90
C GLU A 695 6.19 27.41 13.07
N THR A 696 6.01 26.11 12.82
CA THR A 696 6.02 25.06 13.85
C THR A 696 7.34 24.30 13.79
N THR A 697 8.02 24.19 14.94
CA THR A 697 9.17 23.30 15.09
C THR A 697 8.69 21.90 15.45
N TYR A 698 9.20 20.90 14.75
CA TYR A 698 8.89 19.49 14.96
C TYR A 698 10.13 18.73 15.42
N THR A 699 9.90 17.59 16.07
CA THR A 699 10.91 16.55 16.25
C THR A 699 10.68 15.44 15.24
N ALA A 700 11.67 15.16 14.41
CA ALA A 700 11.70 13.99 13.54
C ALA A 700 12.45 12.86 14.23
N THR A 701 11.78 11.72 14.47
CA THR A 701 12.42 10.45 14.83
C THR A 701 12.55 9.61 13.57
N ILE A 702 13.79 9.36 13.14
CA ILE A 702 14.13 8.71 11.88
C ILE A 702 14.60 7.27 12.19
N TYR A 703 14.08 6.31 11.44
CA TYR A 703 14.47 4.90 11.43
C TYR A 703 14.97 4.59 10.02
N ALA A 704 16.28 4.47 9.83
CA ALA A 704 16.92 4.32 8.52
C ALA A 704 17.68 2.99 8.42
N ASP A 705 18.01 2.57 7.19
CA ASP A 705 19.05 1.57 7.00
C ASP A 705 20.32 2.04 7.73
N GLY A 706 20.83 1.21 8.65
CA GLY A 706 22.00 1.56 9.45
C GLY A 706 23.32 1.57 8.65
N PRO A 707 24.41 2.07 9.25
CA PRO A 707 25.70 2.19 8.57
C PRO A 707 26.31 0.84 8.15
N ASP A 708 25.97 -0.25 8.84
CA ASP A 708 26.39 -1.62 8.52
C ASP A 708 25.31 -2.38 7.74
N CYS A 709 24.22 -1.71 7.36
CA CYS A 709 23.15 -2.33 6.60
C CYS A 709 23.67 -2.75 5.22
N ASP A 710 23.41 -4.00 4.87
CA ASP A 710 23.67 -4.53 3.54
C ASP A 710 22.51 -5.43 3.14
N PHE A 711 21.97 -5.20 1.95
CA PHE A 711 20.81 -5.92 1.45
C PHE A 711 20.98 -7.43 1.57
N ALA A 712 22.16 -7.97 1.22
CA ALA A 712 22.38 -9.40 1.10
C ALA A 712 22.89 -10.07 2.39
N THR A 713 23.57 -9.34 3.26
CA THR A 713 24.30 -9.92 4.40
C THR A 713 23.90 -9.38 5.76
N ASN A 714 23.35 -8.15 5.82
CA ASN A 714 22.92 -7.54 7.08
C ASN A 714 21.71 -6.59 6.87
N PRO A 715 20.57 -7.09 6.36
CA PRO A 715 19.40 -6.27 6.05
C PRO A 715 18.61 -5.83 7.30
N HIS A 716 19.04 -6.25 8.49
CA HIS A 716 18.35 -6.01 9.77
C HIS A 716 18.87 -4.78 10.52
N ASP A 717 20.01 -4.22 10.11
CA ASP A 717 20.61 -3.07 10.78
C ASP A 717 19.78 -1.80 10.55
N VAL A 718 19.28 -1.24 11.65
CA VAL A 718 18.44 -0.04 11.66
C VAL A 718 19.06 1.00 12.58
N GLU A 719 19.40 2.15 12.02
CA GLU A 719 19.82 3.31 12.80
C GLU A 719 18.60 4.13 13.20
N ARG A 720 18.57 4.58 14.47
CA ARG A 720 17.55 5.48 14.98
C ARG A 720 18.16 6.80 15.43
N SER A 721 17.67 7.90 14.88
CA SER A 721 18.12 9.25 15.22
C SER A 721 16.95 10.21 15.47
N ARG A 722 17.20 11.35 16.14
CA ARG A 722 16.19 12.37 16.43
C ARG A 722 16.73 13.78 16.21
N TYR A 723 15.97 14.61 15.51
CA TYR A 723 16.36 15.97 15.14
C TYR A 723 15.20 16.96 15.24
N LEU A 724 15.51 18.23 15.45
CA LEU A 724 14.58 19.32 15.17
C LEU A 724 14.50 19.56 13.66
N VAL A 725 13.28 19.70 13.16
CA VAL A 725 12.98 20.00 11.75
C VAL A 725 11.83 21.01 11.65
N ASP A 726 11.70 21.64 10.49
CA ASP A 726 10.59 22.55 10.14
C ASP A 726 10.22 22.41 8.66
N GLU A 727 9.29 23.25 8.17
CA GLU A 727 8.84 23.19 6.76
C GLU A 727 9.94 23.48 5.73
N THR A 728 11.08 24.05 6.15
CA THR A 728 12.21 24.37 5.27
C THR A 728 13.26 23.27 5.21
N THR A 729 13.11 22.25 6.06
CA THR A 729 14.03 21.12 6.14
C THR A 729 13.82 20.15 4.97
N THR A 730 14.93 19.65 4.42
CA THR A 730 14.94 18.54 3.46
C THR A 730 15.75 17.39 4.05
N ILE A 731 15.11 16.26 4.32
CA ILE A 731 15.78 15.06 4.83
C ILE A 731 16.43 14.31 3.67
N LYS A 732 17.73 14.00 3.77
CA LYS A 732 18.42 13.09 2.87
C LYS A 732 18.21 11.65 3.34
N SER A 733 17.42 10.89 2.59
CA SER A 733 17.20 9.47 2.84
C SER A 733 18.22 8.64 2.07
N GLU A 734 19.28 8.21 2.73
CA GLU A 734 20.25 7.25 2.19
C GLU A 734 19.74 5.82 2.38
N MET A 735 19.60 5.08 1.30
CA MET A 735 19.06 3.73 1.30
C MET A 735 19.97 2.78 0.54
N VAL A 736 20.21 1.62 1.11
CA VAL A 736 20.90 0.53 0.41
C VAL A 736 19.98 -0.06 -0.67
N LYS A 737 20.50 -0.99 -1.48
CA LYS A 737 19.65 -1.75 -2.42
C LYS A 737 18.43 -2.28 -1.69
N GLY A 738 17.24 -2.09 -2.25
CA GLY A 738 16.00 -2.58 -1.67
C GLY A 738 15.69 -2.03 -0.26
N GLY A 739 16.38 -0.98 0.16
CA GLY A 739 16.30 -0.37 1.47
C GLY A 739 15.20 0.68 1.64
N GLY A 740 15.18 1.33 2.79
CA GLY A 740 14.13 2.29 3.16
C GLY A 740 14.40 3.09 4.43
N GLN A 741 13.51 4.06 4.68
CA GLN A 741 13.53 4.92 5.85
C GLN A 741 12.10 5.23 6.30
N ALA A 742 11.85 5.14 7.60
CA ALA A 742 10.58 5.48 8.22
C ALA A 742 10.77 6.63 9.20
N ILE A 743 9.86 7.61 9.22
CA ILE A 743 10.00 8.83 10.01
C ILE A 743 8.68 9.14 10.72
N ARG A 744 8.75 9.40 12.02
CA ARG A 744 7.68 10.06 12.78
C ARG A 744 8.08 11.50 13.03
N ILE A 745 7.22 12.45 12.66
CA ILE A 745 7.45 13.88 12.84
C ILE A 745 6.31 14.42 13.71
N GLU A 746 6.62 14.87 14.92
CA GLU A 746 5.63 15.36 15.89
C GLU A 746 6.01 16.75 16.40
N PRO A 747 5.05 17.61 16.80
CA PRO A 747 5.39 18.94 17.31
C PRO A 747 6.41 18.86 18.47
N ALA A 748 7.50 19.62 18.37
CA ALA A 748 8.56 19.56 19.35
C ALA A 748 8.08 20.08 20.72
N THR A 749 8.40 19.37 21.78
CA THR A 749 8.21 19.89 23.14
C THR A 749 9.21 20.99 23.44
N SER A 750 8.94 21.78 24.49
CA SER A 750 9.90 22.82 24.92
C SER A 750 11.23 22.24 25.36
N ASP A 751 11.23 21.08 26.03
CA ASP A 751 12.47 20.41 26.46
C ASP A 751 13.29 19.94 25.25
N GLU A 752 12.63 19.42 24.21
CA GLU A 752 13.29 18.98 22.97
C GLU A 752 13.86 20.15 22.16
N THR A 753 13.16 21.28 22.11
CA THR A 753 13.66 22.48 21.42
C THR A 753 14.95 23.01 22.06
N ASP A 754 15.11 22.79 23.37
CA ASP A 754 16.30 23.20 24.11
C ASP A 754 17.45 22.16 24.04
N SER A 755 17.15 20.89 23.71
CA SER A 755 18.12 19.77 23.83
C SER A 755 18.46 19.04 22.54
N LEU A 756 17.60 19.08 21.52
CA LEU A 756 17.85 18.41 20.24
C LEU A 756 18.53 19.37 19.26
N GLN A 757 19.43 18.82 18.46
CA GLN A 757 20.05 19.54 17.35
C GLN A 757 19.09 19.63 16.16
N TRP A 758 19.26 20.69 15.36
CA TRP A 758 18.58 20.82 14.07
C TRP A 758 19.17 19.86 13.06
N TYR A 759 18.32 19.27 12.21
CA TYR A 759 18.78 18.44 11.11
C TYR A 759 19.59 19.29 10.12
N SER A 760 20.86 18.92 9.89
CA SER A 760 21.74 19.65 8.95
C SER A 760 21.91 18.92 7.61
N GLY A 761 21.57 17.62 7.56
CA GLY A 761 21.72 16.79 6.36
C GLY A 761 23.15 16.36 6.05
N ASP A 762 24.12 16.73 6.89
CA ASP A 762 25.55 16.39 6.76
C ASP A 762 26.16 16.01 8.15
N ASP A 763 25.32 15.62 9.10
CA ASP A 763 25.73 15.33 10.48
C ASP A 763 26.74 14.16 10.52
N ILE A 764 27.79 14.33 11.31
CA ILE A 764 28.85 13.33 11.49
C ILE A 764 28.27 12.19 12.33
N THR A 765 28.21 11.00 11.75
CA THR A 765 27.65 9.80 12.36
C THR A 765 28.73 8.97 13.07
N ASP A 766 28.38 8.40 14.22
CA ASP A 766 29.25 7.51 14.99
C ASP A 766 29.65 6.29 14.16
N THR A 767 30.85 5.78 14.38
CA THR A 767 31.48 4.62 13.76
C THR A 767 31.70 4.72 12.24
N VAL A 768 31.33 5.84 11.62
CA VAL A 768 31.57 6.09 10.20
C VAL A 768 32.98 6.61 9.96
N THR A 769 33.56 6.20 8.83
CA THR A 769 34.89 6.61 8.39
C THR A 769 34.82 7.90 7.59
N TYR A 770 35.62 8.88 7.98
CA TYR A 770 35.72 10.18 7.33
C TYR A 770 37.15 10.52 6.93
N GLN A 771 37.26 11.37 5.91
CA GLN A 771 38.43 12.17 5.62
C GLN A 771 38.18 13.61 6.11
N LEU A 772 39.12 14.17 6.89
CA LEU A 772 39.00 15.54 7.40
C LEU A 772 39.82 16.48 6.53
N LYS A 773 39.15 17.35 5.77
CA LYS A 773 39.76 18.27 4.82
C LYS A 773 39.87 19.68 5.38
N ALA A 774 41.10 20.18 5.52
CA ALA A 774 41.35 21.55 5.95
C ALA A 774 40.86 22.54 4.87
N LYS A 775 39.99 23.48 5.25
CA LYS A 775 39.29 24.35 4.29
C LYS A 775 40.25 25.21 3.46
N HIS A 776 41.28 25.77 4.08
CA HIS A 776 42.21 26.70 3.43
C HIS A 776 43.11 26.04 2.37
N SER A 777 43.41 24.75 2.52
CA SER A 777 44.36 24.03 1.65
C SER A 777 43.70 22.99 0.75
N GLY A 778 42.51 22.50 1.13
CA GLY A 778 41.85 21.37 0.48
C GLY A 778 42.55 20.03 0.71
N LYS A 779 43.40 19.93 1.74
CA LYS A 779 44.20 18.75 2.08
C LYS A 779 43.71 18.09 3.36
N TYR A 780 44.12 16.84 3.56
CA TYR A 780 43.50 15.97 4.54
C TYR A 780 44.39 15.74 5.76
N LEU A 781 43.75 15.58 6.92
CA LEU A 781 44.37 15.17 8.17
C LEU A 781 44.95 13.77 8.01
N ASP A 782 46.27 13.62 8.08
CA ASP A 782 46.98 12.38 7.78
C ASP A 782 48.05 12.08 8.83
N VAL A 783 48.33 10.80 9.07
CA VAL A 783 49.42 10.37 9.94
C VAL A 783 50.72 10.27 9.13
N GLU A 784 51.79 10.97 9.56
CA GLU A 784 53.04 11.09 8.81
C GLU A 784 53.61 9.72 8.39
N GLY A 785 53.71 9.52 7.06
CA GLY A 785 54.27 8.31 6.46
C GLY A 785 53.42 7.05 6.65
N GLY A 786 52.15 7.19 7.06
CA GLY A 786 51.27 6.06 7.39
C GLY A 786 51.78 5.23 8.58
N SER A 787 52.54 5.86 9.49
CA SER A 787 53.10 5.20 10.65
C SER A 787 52.00 4.59 11.53
N THR A 788 52.31 3.47 12.17
CA THR A 788 51.45 2.84 13.19
C THR A 788 52.04 2.93 14.59
N ASP A 789 53.10 3.72 14.79
CA ASP A 789 53.77 3.92 16.08
C ASP A 789 53.07 4.99 16.93
N ASP A 790 53.18 4.87 18.26
CA ASP A 790 52.74 5.91 19.19
C ASP A 790 53.66 7.13 19.05
N GLY A 791 53.07 8.33 19.02
CA GLY A 791 53.80 9.58 18.85
C GLY A 791 54.14 9.92 17.41
N ALA A 792 53.52 9.26 16.43
CA ALA A 792 53.63 9.68 15.04
C ALA A 792 52.82 10.95 14.83
N THR A 793 53.49 11.99 14.33
CA THR A 793 52.93 13.31 14.03
C THR A 793 51.73 13.21 13.10
N VAL A 794 50.71 14.02 13.35
CA VAL A 794 49.60 14.25 12.42
C VAL A 794 49.87 15.54 11.66
N HIS A 795 49.80 15.45 10.34
CA HIS A 795 50.06 16.56 9.42
C HIS A 795 48.92 16.68 8.41
N GLN A 796 48.97 17.68 7.53
CA GLN A 796 48.13 17.65 6.33
C GLN A 796 48.87 17.00 5.15
N TRP A 797 48.14 16.25 4.33
CA TRP A 797 48.66 15.64 3.10
C TRP A 797 47.60 15.63 1.98
N SER A 798 48.04 15.56 0.73
CA SER A 798 47.12 15.42 -0.41
C SER A 798 46.50 14.02 -0.42
N ASP A 799 45.23 13.87 -0.80
CA ASP A 799 44.63 12.53 -0.87
C ASP A 799 45.14 11.74 -2.09
N GLU A 800 45.63 10.54 -1.81
CA GLU A 800 46.10 9.52 -2.75
C GLU A 800 45.37 8.18 -2.50
N GLY A 801 44.28 8.17 -1.74
CA GLY A 801 43.53 6.97 -1.32
C GLY A 801 44.18 6.21 -0.16
N GLN A 802 44.95 6.89 0.68
CA GLN A 802 45.65 6.29 1.81
C GLN A 802 44.76 6.20 3.06
N THR A 803 44.69 5.02 3.67
CA THR A 803 43.96 4.78 4.92
C THR A 803 44.55 5.53 6.13
N SER A 804 45.76 6.11 6.00
CA SER A 804 46.34 6.98 7.02
C SER A 804 45.68 8.36 7.10
N ALA A 805 44.87 8.72 6.10
CA ALA A 805 44.03 9.93 6.09
C ALA A 805 42.57 9.64 6.48
N HIS A 806 42.23 8.39 6.79
CA HIS A 806 40.89 7.96 7.16
C HIS A 806 40.75 7.88 8.68
N TRP A 807 39.67 8.46 9.19
CA TRP A 807 39.40 8.59 10.62
C TRP A 807 37.98 8.11 10.90
N ILE A 808 37.87 7.05 11.69
CA ILE A 808 36.62 6.57 12.26
C ILE A 808 36.28 7.49 13.43
N VAL A 809 35.10 8.07 13.42
CA VAL A 809 34.60 8.91 14.51
C VAL A 809 33.90 8.00 15.50
N ASP A 810 34.53 7.72 16.65
CA ASP A 810 33.95 6.93 17.73
C ASP A 810 33.29 7.88 18.76
N GLU A 811 31.97 7.87 18.87
CA GLU A 811 31.17 8.67 19.81
C GLU A 811 31.32 8.14 21.25
N LEU A 812 31.42 9.07 22.19
CA LEU A 812 31.44 8.86 23.63
C LEU A 812 30.18 9.48 24.25
N SER A 813 29.89 9.14 25.50
CA SER A 813 28.84 9.83 26.25
C SER A 813 29.08 11.35 26.32
N ASP A 814 28.00 12.12 26.20
CA ASP A 814 27.97 13.59 26.28
C ASP A 814 28.60 14.32 25.06
N GLU A 815 28.26 13.91 23.83
CA GLU A 815 28.60 14.62 22.57
C GLU A 815 30.11 14.84 22.36
N ARG A 816 30.93 13.91 22.85
CA ARG A 816 32.38 13.91 22.66
C ARG A 816 32.79 12.72 21.82
N TYR A 817 33.82 12.89 21.04
CA TYR A 817 34.28 11.91 20.07
C TYR A 817 35.74 11.56 20.32
N ARG A 818 36.14 10.38 19.87
CA ARG A 818 37.54 10.11 19.54
C ARG A 818 37.66 9.88 18.05
N LEU A 819 38.74 10.39 17.46
CA LEU A 819 39.04 10.12 16.06
C LEU A 819 40.08 9.01 16.00
N ARG A 820 39.65 7.83 15.55
CA ARG A 820 40.50 6.64 15.40
C ARG A 820 40.98 6.52 13.96
N ASN A 821 42.28 6.53 13.76
CA ASN A 821 42.85 6.34 12.44
C ASN A 821 42.60 4.90 11.94
N GLU A 822 42.05 4.76 10.74
CA GLU A 822 41.69 3.46 10.16
C GLU A 822 42.92 2.56 9.98
N ASN A 823 44.04 3.15 9.52
CA ASN A 823 45.27 2.39 9.25
C ASN A 823 45.94 1.83 10.51
N SER A 824 46.00 2.61 11.60
CA SER A 824 46.73 2.23 12.81
C SER A 824 45.84 1.69 13.94
N GLY A 825 44.55 2.00 13.93
CA GLY A 825 43.63 1.77 15.04
C GLY A 825 43.90 2.66 16.27
N LYS A 826 44.70 3.72 16.12
CA LYS A 826 45.09 4.65 17.21
C LYS A 826 44.34 5.96 17.12
N TYR A 827 44.38 6.73 18.20
CA TYR A 827 43.53 7.90 18.38
C TYR A 827 44.30 9.21 18.24
N LEU A 828 43.63 10.23 17.71
CA LEU A 828 44.10 11.60 17.66
C LEU A 828 44.30 12.15 19.09
N ASP A 829 45.53 12.56 19.41
CA ASP A 829 46.00 12.88 20.75
C ASP A 829 46.80 14.20 20.74
N VAL A 830 46.64 15.03 21.78
CA VAL A 830 47.49 16.21 21.99
C VAL A 830 48.71 15.83 22.82
N GLU A 831 49.91 16.07 22.31
CA GLU A 831 51.17 15.62 22.92
C GLU A 831 51.27 16.03 24.40
N GLY A 832 51.34 15.01 25.26
CA GLY A 832 51.51 15.17 26.70
C GLY A 832 50.33 15.84 27.42
N GLY A 833 49.17 15.96 26.77
CA GLY A 833 48.00 16.68 27.31
C GLY A 833 48.27 18.16 27.52
N SER A 834 49.15 18.76 26.71
CA SER A 834 49.44 20.19 26.80
C SER A 834 48.18 21.03 26.55
N ILE A 835 48.10 22.19 27.20
CA ILE A 835 47.06 23.20 26.96
C ILE A 835 47.61 24.45 26.26
N ASP A 836 48.88 24.42 25.85
CA ASP A 836 49.55 25.54 25.19
C ASP A 836 49.20 25.59 23.68
N ASP A 837 49.25 26.79 23.08
CA ASP A 837 49.12 26.93 21.63
C ASP A 837 50.34 26.35 20.92
N GLY A 838 50.09 25.69 19.80
CA GLY A 838 51.13 25.02 19.03
C GLY A 838 51.59 23.70 19.64
N ALA A 839 50.89 23.17 20.64
CA ALA A 839 51.14 21.81 21.10
C ALA A 839 50.81 20.81 19.97
N ASP A 840 51.73 19.88 19.77
CA ASP A 840 51.67 18.93 18.66
C ASP A 840 50.46 18.00 18.77
N VAL A 841 49.88 17.66 17.63
CA VAL A 841 48.85 16.62 17.54
C VAL A 841 49.47 15.42 16.86
N HIS A 842 49.39 14.28 17.53
CA HIS A 842 49.97 13.01 17.09
C HIS A 842 48.93 11.89 17.26
N GLN A 843 49.25 10.68 16.81
CA GLN A 843 48.44 9.52 17.19
C GLN A 843 49.03 8.81 18.42
N TRP A 844 48.15 8.24 19.24
CA TRP A 844 48.55 7.43 20.39
C TRP A 844 47.55 6.30 20.64
N SER A 845 48.04 5.24 21.27
CA SER A 845 47.19 4.14 21.75
C SER A 845 46.08 4.65 22.67
N GLU A 846 44.93 3.97 22.67
CA GLU A 846 43.75 4.40 23.43
C GLU A 846 44.06 4.64 24.92
N ALA A 847 43.62 5.80 25.42
CA ALA A 847 43.58 6.11 26.84
C ALA A 847 42.29 6.86 27.17
N ASP A 848 41.72 6.59 28.34
CA ASP A 848 40.59 7.37 28.85
C ASP A 848 41.08 8.68 29.49
N VAL A 849 41.45 9.63 28.64
CA VAL A 849 42.02 10.94 28.99
C VAL A 849 41.39 12.02 28.13
N ASP A 850 41.20 13.22 28.68
CA ASP A 850 40.45 14.29 28.00
C ASP A 850 41.17 14.88 26.78
N TYR A 851 42.48 14.66 26.66
CA TYR A 851 43.27 15.15 25.52
C TYR A 851 43.25 14.19 24.30
N GLN A 852 42.51 13.08 24.38
CA GLN A 852 42.10 12.24 23.24
C GLN A 852 40.61 12.40 22.90
N LYS A 853 39.90 13.28 23.62
CA LYS A 853 38.47 13.53 23.44
C LYS A 853 38.30 14.87 22.73
N TRP A 854 37.38 14.88 21.77
CA TRP A 854 37.17 16.00 20.88
C TRP A 854 35.68 16.32 20.79
N GLU A 855 35.33 17.59 20.76
CA GLU A 855 33.99 18.07 20.37
C GLU A 855 34.09 18.46 18.89
N ILE A 856 33.18 17.96 18.06
CA ILE A 856 33.12 18.31 16.64
C ILE A 856 31.93 19.26 16.45
N GLU A 857 32.22 20.55 16.38
CA GLU A 857 31.18 21.56 16.39
C GLU A 857 30.95 22.11 14.97
N HIS A 858 29.69 22.12 14.53
CA HIS A 858 29.25 22.73 13.27
C HIS A 858 29.44 24.26 13.30
N ILE A 859 29.96 24.82 12.19
CA ILE A 859 30.16 26.26 12.01
C ILE A 859 29.14 26.82 11.01
N SER A 860 29.14 26.28 9.79
CA SER A 860 28.30 26.70 8.66
C SER A 860 28.45 25.75 7.48
N ASP A 861 27.41 25.54 6.68
CA ASP A 861 27.42 24.64 5.51
C ASP A 861 27.96 23.24 5.92
N ASP A 862 29.05 22.77 5.31
CA ASP A 862 29.76 21.52 5.57
C ASP A 862 30.99 21.68 6.48
N GLU A 863 31.16 22.84 7.13
CA GLU A 863 32.35 23.21 7.89
C GLU A 863 32.20 23.00 9.40
N TYR A 864 33.21 22.36 9.98
CA TYR A 864 33.31 22.02 11.39
C TYR A 864 34.60 22.59 12.01
N ARG A 865 34.58 22.80 13.34
CA ARG A 865 35.81 22.91 14.16
C ARG A 865 35.92 21.68 15.05
N VAL A 866 37.15 21.23 15.26
CA VAL A 866 37.46 20.07 16.12
C VAL A 866 38.15 20.57 17.38
N VAL A 867 37.45 20.55 18.52
CA VAL A 867 37.85 21.17 19.79
C VAL A 867 38.33 20.10 20.77
N ASN A 868 39.53 20.24 21.31
CA ASN A 868 40.03 19.29 22.31
C ASN A 868 39.35 19.51 23.66
N SER A 869 38.77 18.46 24.25
CA SER A 869 38.03 18.56 25.52
C SER A 869 38.92 18.90 26.72
N HIS A 870 40.24 18.73 26.65
CA HIS A 870 41.14 19.09 27.74
C HIS A 870 41.51 20.58 27.75
N SER A 871 41.83 21.14 26.58
CA SER A 871 42.36 22.49 26.44
C SER A 871 41.31 23.53 26.00
N ALA A 872 40.17 23.07 25.48
CA ALA A 872 39.17 23.88 24.77
C ALA A 872 39.74 24.63 23.55
N LYS A 873 40.83 24.11 22.97
CA LYS A 873 41.49 24.65 21.76
C LYS A 873 41.14 23.82 20.53
N VAL A 874 41.27 24.43 19.36
CA VAL A 874 40.90 23.81 18.08
C VAL A 874 42.09 23.19 17.36
N LEU A 875 41.82 22.13 16.61
CA LEU A 875 42.72 21.52 15.65
C LEU A 875 42.99 22.50 14.49
N ALA A 876 44.26 22.78 14.22
CA ALA A 876 44.66 23.76 13.22
C ALA A 876 45.91 23.35 12.45
N VAL A 877 45.95 23.69 11.16
CA VAL A 877 47.16 23.55 10.35
C VAL A 877 48.12 24.70 10.64
N GLU A 878 49.36 24.36 11.02
CA GLU A 878 50.35 25.33 11.47
C GLU A 878 50.64 26.39 10.38
N ASN A 879 50.62 27.67 10.78
CA ASN A 879 50.87 28.84 9.92
C ASN A 879 49.96 28.93 8.67
N ALA A 880 48.79 28.28 8.67
CA ALA A 880 47.91 28.19 7.50
C ALA A 880 48.66 27.71 6.22
N SER A 881 49.67 26.85 6.40
CA SER A 881 50.47 26.33 5.29
C SER A 881 49.59 25.53 4.33
N VAL A 882 49.90 25.58 3.03
CA VAL A 882 49.23 24.76 1.99
C VAL A 882 50.14 23.63 1.47
N SER A 883 51.29 23.41 2.11
CA SER A 883 52.25 22.37 1.71
C SER A 883 51.92 21.03 2.35
N ASP A 884 52.20 19.94 1.64
CA ASP A 884 52.18 18.60 2.22
C ASP A 884 53.23 18.51 3.33
N GLY A 885 52.90 17.81 4.42
CA GLY A 885 53.77 17.71 5.58
C GLY A 885 53.74 18.92 6.51
N ALA A 886 52.79 19.84 6.34
CA ALA A 886 52.59 20.90 7.31
C ALA A 886 51.96 20.33 8.59
N ASN A 887 52.54 20.67 9.73
CA ASN A 887 52.13 20.13 11.01
C ASN A 887 50.68 20.51 11.35
N VAL A 888 50.00 19.62 12.06
CA VAL A 888 48.71 19.91 12.70
C VAL A 888 48.93 20.01 14.20
N HIS A 889 48.42 21.07 14.80
CA HIS A 889 48.56 21.36 16.21
C HIS A 889 47.23 21.80 16.81
N GLN A 890 47.18 22.05 18.11
CA GLN A 890 46.07 22.80 18.71
C GLN A 890 46.39 24.30 18.84
N SER A 891 45.38 25.16 18.71
CA SER A 891 45.50 26.62 18.91
C SER A 891 44.19 27.24 19.39
N GLU A 892 44.26 28.43 20.00
CA GLU A 892 43.08 29.23 20.32
C GLU A 892 42.23 29.51 19.07
N TRP A 893 40.90 29.37 19.19
CA TRP A 893 39.97 29.63 18.09
C TRP A 893 39.96 31.12 17.71
N ASP A 894 40.35 31.41 16.47
CA ASP A 894 40.33 32.76 15.90
C ASP A 894 39.52 32.86 14.60
N ASP A 895 38.79 31.78 14.26
CA ASP A 895 37.87 31.68 13.12
C ASP A 895 38.56 31.85 11.76
N THR A 896 39.81 31.37 11.64
CA THR A 896 40.55 31.32 10.38
C THR A 896 40.33 30.00 9.64
N GLU A 897 40.39 30.03 8.30
CA GLU A 897 40.10 28.85 7.45
C GLU A 897 41.01 27.65 7.73
N ASN A 898 42.21 27.84 8.29
CA ASN A 898 43.11 26.75 8.67
C ASN A 898 42.74 26.04 9.99
N GLN A 899 41.68 26.51 10.66
CA GLN A 899 41.05 25.87 11.82
C GLN A 899 39.71 25.21 11.46
N ARG A 900 39.28 25.27 10.20
CA ARG A 900 38.01 24.74 9.71
C ARG A 900 38.22 23.48 8.89
N TRP A 901 37.39 22.48 9.12
CA TRP A 901 37.49 21.15 8.54
C TRP A 901 36.17 20.75 7.90
N VAL A 902 36.24 20.11 6.74
CA VAL A 902 35.08 19.45 6.09
C VAL A 902 35.25 17.94 6.28
N PHE A 903 34.20 17.28 6.75
CA PHE A 903 34.17 15.83 6.94
C PHE A 903 33.57 15.18 5.69
N GLU A 904 34.40 14.47 4.92
CA GLU A 904 33.98 13.76 3.71
C GLU A 904 33.86 12.25 4.06
N ARG A 905 32.66 11.65 3.95
CA ARG A 905 32.44 10.21 4.20
C ARG A 905 33.19 9.38 3.16
N VAL A 906 33.89 8.34 3.61
CA VAL A 906 34.73 7.44 2.77
C VAL A 906 33.94 6.26 2.22
#